data_AF-A0A0D2GSA7-F1
#
_entry.id   AF-A0A0D2GSA7-F1
#
_cell.length_a   1.000
_cell.length_b   1.000
_cell.length_c   1.000
_cell.angle_alpha   90.00
_cell.angle_beta   90.00
_cell.angle_gamma   90.00
#
_symmetry.space_group_name_H-M   'P 1'
#
loop_
_entity.id
_entity.type
_entity.pdbx_description
1 polymer ?
#
loop_
_entity_poly.entity_id
_entity_poly.type
_entity_poly.pdbx_seq_one_letter_code
_entity_poly.pdbx_strand_id
1 'polypeptide(L)'
;MHAQNAAALDKLPEEILIEILDYLEPQELISIQLTCSTLSKLARANPLWRHKCFEKSPSASMRATNSILNTLTNALQGLTLSERPRQSRVSPSNGHVPERLGESARARAVNQWDLSGKGERVDWYSEYKARYAPLSVDWLAHDPTRHLEIRGVAPLAATDQMVGYLEDGSVCIWDLGRCASGRRKFRELGRSKPSILFADANQPSETLVVDCVSTFPSQQKAFVAVGNVLNEIDLNTLSVVSHARYPFQITALSQSAYPELPMTVGTQWSVHIVDPRIPVIPTSPSSHERADEVPCTPGRSTAILPDMSGDSSMLPAIFGTSPSPLSTSSTGPSTHSSGSPSWRPSHRLQNPQWMGYARVEPGPLSILHHAENEILLCGRFPSILSYDRRFFPRLQYVIHSSASLSSLASIPYPPAGASPNVTGDATLIACGEYKGRGSLELYSLPHVKPGQRQSNPDISTSSSPSEDDELDITRNRNLTSSDGLFSYKNRQDAAKSKLLSVASQGTKIVFSDSEGGLKWVERDGHSLVRRWNINGFQMGSGSPNHAIAASASVHGDAVARKIIPLDDDSAPFSSESERGRRGDADLLVWTGEKIGVVTSDAQFMDHEEMVREIEGDVEELREKEERERKQEEYSKIMRHALERQADERRWMSQFRLKRRDYF
;
A
#
# COMPACT_ATOMS: atom_id res chain seq x y z
N MET A 1 57.02 -5.49 -10.63
CA MET A 1 56.60 -5.61 -9.21
C MET A 1 55.08 -5.73 -9.05
N HIS A 2 54.25 -4.91 -9.72
CA HIS A 2 52.78 -4.98 -9.59
C HIS A 2 52.14 -6.35 -9.96
N ALA A 3 52.64 -7.03 -10.99
CA ALA A 3 52.08 -8.32 -11.43
C ALA A 3 52.27 -9.47 -10.42
N GLN A 4 53.37 -9.47 -9.65
CA GLN A 4 53.61 -10.50 -8.62
C GLN A 4 52.68 -10.36 -7.41
N ASN A 5 52.32 -9.12 -7.04
CA ASN A 5 51.40 -8.87 -5.93
C ASN A 5 49.95 -9.20 -6.29
N ALA A 6 49.51 -8.92 -7.54
CA ALA A 6 48.19 -9.32 -8.01
C ALA A 6 48.01 -10.85 -7.99
N ALA A 7 49.03 -11.59 -8.46
CA ALA A 7 49.04 -13.06 -8.43
C ALA A 7 49.06 -13.66 -7.01
N ALA A 8 49.37 -12.88 -5.98
CA ALA A 8 49.31 -13.31 -4.59
C ALA A 8 47.89 -13.18 -4.00
N LEU A 9 47.13 -12.16 -4.42
CA LEU A 9 45.76 -11.92 -3.94
C LEU A 9 44.80 -13.02 -4.42
N ASP A 10 44.89 -13.42 -5.69
CA ASP A 10 44.08 -14.51 -6.27
C ASP A 10 44.36 -15.88 -5.64
N LYS A 11 45.44 -16.04 -4.87
CA LYS A 11 45.79 -17.29 -4.17
C LYS A 11 45.21 -17.38 -2.77
N LEU A 12 44.64 -16.29 -2.24
CA LEU A 12 44.00 -16.33 -0.92
C LEU A 12 42.66 -17.06 -1.01
N PRO A 13 42.28 -17.82 0.04
CA PRO A 13 40.93 -18.37 0.14
C PRO A 13 39.85 -17.26 0.03
N GLU A 14 38.71 -17.59 -0.54
CA GLU A 14 37.60 -16.64 -0.74
C GLU A 14 37.15 -16.00 0.58
N GLU A 15 37.22 -16.74 1.69
CA GLU A 15 36.84 -16.28 3.03
C GLU A 15 37.75 -15.14 3.52
N ILE A 16 39.06 -15.26 3.32
CA ILE A 16 40.03 -14.24 3.71
C ILE A 16 39.88 -12.99 2.84
N LEU A 17 39.60 -13.18 1.54
CA LEU A 17 39.32 -12.06 0.66
C LEU A 17 38.06 -11.29 1.08
N ILE A 18 36.99 -12.00 1.48
CA ILE A 18 35.77 -11.36 1.98
C ILE A 18 36.05 -10.58 3.27
N GLU A 19 36.85 -11.12 4.19
CA GLU A 19 37.25 -10.39 5.40
C GLU A 19 38.07 -9.13 5.09
N ILE A 20 38.99 -9.19 4.12
CA ILE A 20 39.75 -8.01 3.66
C ILE A 20 38.81 -6.97 3.04
N LEU A 21 37.88 -7.40 2.18
CA LEU A 21 36.92 -6.53 1.52
C LEU A 21 35.94 -5.87 2.51
N ASP A 22 35.66 -6.48 3.67
CA ASP A 22 34.81 -5.90 4.71
C ASP A 22 35.35 -4.59 5.31
N TYR A 23 36.67 -4.37 5.23
CA TYR A 23 37.29 -3.10 5.64
C TYR A 23 37.11 -1.94 4.65
N LEU A 24 36.65 -2.22 3.44
CA LEU A 24 36.49 -1.21 2.40
C LEU A 24 35.14 -0.49 2.50
N GLU A 25 35.12 0.76 2.06
CA GLU A 25 33.89 1.52 1.93
C GLU A 25 33.08 1.05 0.70
N PRO A 26 31.75 1.22 0.68
CA PRO A 26 30.89 0.83 -0.44
C PRO A 26 31.34 1.37 -1.81
N GLN A 27 31.90 2.59 -1.85
CA GLN A 27 32.40 3.21 -3.09
C GLN A 27 33.64 2.47 -3.63
N GLU A 28 34.51 2.03 -2.74
CA GLU A 28 35.72 1.27 -3.07
C GLU A 28 35.35 -0.15 -3.53
N LEU A 29 34.38 -0.78 -2.85
CA LEU A 29 33.83 -2.08 -3.24
C LEU A 29 33.26 -2.07 -4.66
N ILE A 30 32.54 -1.01 -5.03
CA ILE A 30 32.00 -0.85 -6.39
C ILE A 30 33.14 -0.70 -7.40
N SER A 31 34.16 0.10 -7.07
CA SER A 31 35.31 0.30 -7.96
C SER A 31 36.09 -1.00 -8.22
N ILE A 32 36.23 -1.85 -7.19
CA ILE A 32 36.88 -3.17 -7.28
C ILE A 32 36.09 -4.15 -8.17
N GLN A 33 34.76 -4.03 -8.25
CA GLN A 33 33.97 -4.88 -9.15
C GLN A 33 34.35 -4.67 -10.62
N LEU A 34 34.90 -3.50 -10.97
CA LEU A 34 35.30 -3.19 -12.34
C LEU A 34 36.69 -3.73 -12.71
N THR A 35 37.48 -4.22 -11.74
CA THR A 35 38.88 -4.59 -11.99
C THR A 35 39.10 -6.06 -12.37
N CYS A 36 38.37 -6.99 -11.73
CA CYS A 36 38.54 -8.43 -11.95
C CYS A 36 37.21 -9.18 -11.70
N SER A 37 36.95 -10.26 -12.43
CA SER A 37 35.73 -11.07 -12.29
C SER A 37 35.64 -11.79 -10.94
N THR A 38 36.76 -12.28 -10.41
CA THR A 38 36.83 -12.93 -9.08
C THR A 38 36.47 -11.93 -7.99
N LEU A 39 37.13 -10.77 -7.99
CA LEU A 39 36.85 -9.68 -7.06
C LEU A 39 35.45 -9.11 -7.25
N SER A 40 34.91 -9.06 -8.48
CA SER A 40 33.52 -8.66 -8.73
C SER A 40 32.52 -9.59 -8.05
N LYS A 41 32.76 -10.91 -8.11
CA LYS A 41 31.92 -11.90 -7.42
C LYS A 41 32.01 -11.74 -5.90
N LEU A 42 33.22 -11.63 -5.36
CA LEU A 42 33.47 -11.53 -3.91
C LEU A 42 33.01 -10.18 -3.32
N ALA A 43 33.23 -9.08 -4.04
CA ALA A 43 32.76 -7.74 -3.65
C ALA A 43 31.23 -7.61 -3.71
N ARG A 44 30.50 -8.61 -4.24
CA ARG A 44 29.04 -8.73 -4.16
C ARG A 44 28.58 -9.85 -3.22
N ALA A 45 29.45 -10.39 -2.37
CA ALA A 45 29.08 -11.45 -1.43
C ALA A 45 28.03 -10.97 -0.41
N ASN A 46 27.05 -11.82 -0.10
CA ASN A 46 25.97 -11.48 0.82
C ASN A 46 26.41 -11.10 2.24
N PRO A 47 27.35 -11.81 2.90
CA PRO A 47 27.78 -11.46 4.26
C PRO A 47 28.33 -10.03 4.36
N LEU A 48 29.10 -9.61 3.36
CA LEU A 48 29.69 -8.27 3.25
C LEU A 48 28.60 -7.19 3.26
N TRP A 49 27.66 -7.26 2.30
CA TRP A 49 26.63 -6.25 2.16
C TRP A 49 25.60 -6.27 3.29
N ARG A 50 25.34 -7.45 3.88
CA ARG A 50 24.52 -7.57 5.09
C ARG A 50 25.13 -6.76 6.24
N HIS A 51 26.44 -6.84 6.46
CA HIS A 51 27.13 -6.03 7.46
C HIS A 51 27.07 -4.54 7.14
N LYS A 52 27.33 -4.15 5.89
CA LYS A 52 27.24 -2.74 5.46
C LYS A 52 25.83 -2.17 5.62
N CYS A 53 24.78 -2.97 5.36
CA CYS A 53 23.40 -2.59 5.63
C CYS A 53 23.16 -2.33 7.12
N PHE A 54 23.64 -3.24 7.97
CA PHE A 54 23.51 -3.11 9.42
C PHE A 54 24.23 -1.87 9.96
N GLU A 55 25.48 -1.62 9.55
CA GLU A 55 26.30 -0.51 10.08
C GLU A 55 25.69 0.86 9.85
N LYS A 56 25.03 1.06 8.70
CA LYS A 56 24.31 2.29 8.39
C LYS A 56 22.88 2.33 8.93
N SER A 57 22.38 1.23 9.51
CA SER A 57 21.02 1.18 10.06
C SER A 57 20.89 2.07 11.32
N PRO A 58 19.70 2.63 11.59
CA PRO A 58 19.43 3.34 12.84
C PRO A 58 19.75 2.51 14.09
N SER A 59 19.53 1.21 14.03
CA SER A 59 19.80 0.26 15.11
C SER A 59 21.29 0.09 15.44
N ALA A 60 22.18 0.27 14.47
CA ALA A 60 23.62 0.33 14.72
C ALA A 60 24.03 1.67 15.33
N SER A 61 23.49 2.78 14.80
CA SER A 61 23.72 4.13 15.33
C SER A 61 23.31 4.24 16.81
N MET A 62 22.12 3.75 17.17
CA MET A 62 21.63 3.72 18.56
C MET A 62 22.50 2.84 19.48
N ARG A 63 23.08 1.77 18.96
CA ARG A 63 24.02 0.94 19.73
C ARG A 63 25.36 1.63 19.94
N ALA A 64 25.86 2.33 18.91
CA ALA A 64 27.06 3.14 19.04
C ALA A 64 26.86 4.26 20.07
N THR A 65 25.75 5.01 20.00
CA THR A 65 25.44 6.07 20.98
C THR A 65 25.23 5.50 22.39
N ASN A 66 24.50 4.40 22.55
CA ASN A 66 24.35 3.74 23.85
C ASN A 66 25.67 3.21 24.39
N SER A 67 26.59 2.74 23.54
CA SER A 67 27.93 2.31 23.97
C SER A 67 28.77 3.49 24.47
N ILE A 68 28.65 4.65 23.81
CA ILE A 68 29.29 5.90 24.24
C ILE A 68 28.68 6.35 25.57
N LEU A 69 27.35 6.37 25.67
CA LEU A 69 26.65 6.74 26.90
C LEU A 69 26.94 5.78 28.04
N ASN A 70 27.01 4.47 27.81
CA ASN A 70 27.39 3.49 28.83
C ASN A 70 28.86 3.67 29.25
N THR A 71 29.75 3.92 28.30
CA THR A 71 31.16 4.21 28.60
C THR A 71 31.29 5.49 29.44
N LEU A 72 30.57 6.55 29.08
CA LEU A 72 30.51 7.81 29.84
C LEU A 72 29.85 7.60 31.21
N THR A 73 28.75 6.85 31.29
CA THR A 73 28.04 6.56 32.55
C THR A 73 28.93 5.74 33.48
N ASN A 74 29.66 4.76 32.95
CA ASN A 74 30.63 3.98 33.73
C ASN A 74 31.82 4.85 34.18
N ALA A 75 32.32 5.75 33.32
CA ALA A 75 33.37 6.70 33.68
C ALA A 75 32.89 7.69 34.76
N LEU A 76 31.65 8.17 34.68
CA LEU A 76 31.03 9.07 35.65
C LEU A 76 30.68 8.36 36.98
N GLN A 77 30.20 7.11 36.94
CA GLN A 77 29.98 6.31 38.15
C GLN A 77 31.29 5.99 38.87
N GLY A 78 32.41 5.86 38.13
CA GLY A 78 33.75 5.77 38.72
C GLY A 78 34.20 7.01 39.49
N LEU A 79 33.56 8.18 39.27
CA LEU A 79 33.87 9.43 39.97
C LEU A 79 33.03 9.66 41.23
N THR A 80 31.93 8.90 41.43
CA THR A 80 31.12 9.00 42.64
C THR A 80 31.53 7.93 43.65
N LEU A 81 32.19 8.35 44.74
CA LEU A 81 32.65 7.54 45.88
C LEU A 81 31.50 6.98 46.74
N SER A 82 30.52 6.32 46.13
CA SER A 82 29.49 5.57 46.87
C SER A 82 29.42 4.14 46.39
N GLU A 83 29.83 3.28 47.32
CA GLU A 83 29.82 1.83 47.36
C GLU A 83 28.61 1.21 46.63
N ARG A 84 28.87 0.47 45.54
CA ARG A 84 27.81 -0.17 44.75
C ARG A 84 27.39 -1.48 45.42
N PRO A 85 26.09 -1.70 45.73
CA PRO A 85 25.57 -3.03 45.96
C PRO A 85 25.66 -3.82 44.66
N ARG A 86 26.06 -5.08 44.77
CA ARG A 86 26.10 -6.05 43.67
C ARG A 86 24.72 -6.19 43.03
N GLN A 87 24.43 -5.38 42.02
CA GLN A 87 23.31 -5.64 41.13
C GLN A 87 23.67 -6.90 40.34
N SER A 88 23.04 -7.99 40.76
CA SER A 88 22.92 -9.22 40.01
C SER A 88 22.57 -8.89 38.57
N ARG A 89 23.31 -9.49 37.63
CA ARG A 89 22.90 -9.60 36.23
C ARG A 89 21.59 -10.38 36.21
N VAL A 90 20.48 -9.70 36.41
CA VAL A 90 19.18 -10.19 35.94
C VAL A 90 19.27 -10.04 34.44
N SER A 91 19.71 -11.11 33.78
CA SER A 91 19.56 -11.26 32.34
C SER A 91 18.12 -10.95 31.99
N PRO A 92 17.83 -10.02 31.05
CA PRO A 92 16.48 -9.77 30.63
C PRO A 92 15.94 -11.07 30.02
N SER A 93 15.04 -11.71 30.75
CA SER A 93 14.25 -12.84 30.29
C SER A 93 13.32 -12.32 29.19
N ASN A 94 13.74 -12.39 27.93
CA ASN A 94 12.84 -12.33 26.78
C ASN A 94 13.59 -12.75 25.50
N GLY A 95 13.24 -13.93 24.97
CA GLY A 95 13.64 -14.39 23.64
C GLY A 95 15.06 -14.96 23.54
N HIS A 96 15.25 -16.22 23.95
CA HIS A 96 16.48 -16.97 23.72
C HIS A 96 16.67 -17.22 22.21
N VAL A 97 17.47 -16.40 21.54
CA VAL A 97 18.21 -16.87 20.36
C VAL A 97 19.29 -17.82 20.91
N PRO A 98 19.43 -19.07 20.43
CA PRO A 98 20.47 -19.97 20.91
C PRO A 98 21.84 -19.32 20.77
N GLU A 99 22.48 -19.03 21.89
CA GLU A 99 23.81 -18.44 21.95
C GLU A 99 24.80 -19.46 21.37
N ARG A 100 25.21 -19.28 20.11
CA ARG A 100 26.26 -20.14 19.55
C ARG A 100 27.58 -19.73 20.20
N LEU A 101 28.19 -20.65 20.96
CA LEU A 101 29.53 -20.44 21.52
C LEU A 101 30.48 -20.01 20.39
N GLY A 102 31.06 -18.81 20.52
CA GLY A 102 32.04 -18.27 19.56
C GLY A 102 31.53 -17.14 18.65
N GLU A 103 30.26 -16.74 18.71
CA GLU A 103 29.78 -15.60 17.91
C GLU A 103 30.31 -14.25 18.41
N SER A 104 30.96 -13.51 17.50
CA SER A 104 31.36 -12.12 17.74
C SER A 104 30.16 -11.25 18.13
N ALA A 105 30.38 -10.24 18.97
CA ALA A 105 29.35 -9.27 19.34
C ALA A 105 28.72 -8.58 18.12
N ARG A 106 29.50 -8.35 17.05
CA ARG A 106 29.02 -7.80 15.78
C ARG A 106 28.09 -8.78 15.06
N ALA A 107 28.47 -10.06 14.98
CA ALA A 107 27.64 -11.10 14.36
C ALA A 107 26.29 -11.27 15.09
N ARG A 108 26.30 -11.30 16.44
CA ARG A 108 25.08 -11.33 17.25
C ARG A 108 24.20 -10.10 16.99
N ALA A 109 24.82 -8.93 16.87
CA ALA A 109 24.11 -7.68 16.63
C ALA A 109 23.39 -7.66 15.27
N VAL A 110 24.04 -8.20 14.24
CA VAL A 110 23.51 -8.34 12.88
C VAL A 110 22.39 -9.40 12.83
N ASN A 111 22.58 -10.55 13.49
CA ASN A 111 21.57 -11.62 13.55
C ASN A 111 20.27 -11.19 14.25
N GLN A 112 20.36 -10.29 15.24
CA GLN A 112 19.17 -9.73 15.90
C GLN A 112 18.48 -8.64 15.08
N TRP A 113 19.20 -7.98 14.18
CA TRP A 113 18.66 -6.90 13.34
C TRP A 113 17.99 -7.44 12.07
N ASP A 114 18.51 -8.53 11.52
CA ASP A 114 17.95 -9.14 10.32
C ASP A 114 16.62 -9.85 10.61
N LEU A 115 15.56 -9.35 9.99
CA LEU A 115 14.20 -9.88 10.09
C LEU A 115 13.77 -10.66 8.83
N SER A 116 14.74 -11.13 8.03
CA SER A 116 14.47 -12.06 6.93
C SER A 116 13.90 -13.40 7.43
N GLY A 117 13.14 -14.06 6.57
CA GLY A 117 12.51 -15.33 6.86
C GLY A 117 13.54 -16.45 7.04
N LYS A 118 13.17 -17.49 7.77
CA LYS A 118 14.05 -18.65 7.97
C LYS A 118 14.37 -19.32 6.64
N GLY A 119 15.64 -19.29 6.23
CA GLY A 119 16.11 -19.85 4.96
C GLY A 119 15.86 -18.95 3.74
N GLU A 120 15.33 -17.74 3.94
CA GLU A 120 15.20 -16.76 2.87
C GLU A 120 16.59 -16.33 2.39
N ARG A 121 16.80 -16.44 1.08
CA ARG A 121 18.02 -15.93 0.44
C ARG A 121 17.76 -14.50 0.02
N VAL A 122 18.57 -13.57 0.47
CA VAL A 122 18.42 -12.13 0.21
C VAL A 122 19.66 -11.65 -0.53
N ASP A 123 19.48 -10.96 -1.66
CA ASP A 123 20.57 -10.23 -2.31
C ASP A 123 20.85 -8.93 -1.55
N TRP A 124 21.78 -9.00 -0.60
CA TRP A 124 22.08 -7.89 0.29
C TRP A 124 22.72 -6.69 -0.41
N TYR A 125 23.35 -6.89 -1.58
CA TYR A 125 23.84 -5.78 -2.40
C TYR A 125 22.68 -4.93 -2.94
N SER A 126 21.69 -5.60 -3.52
CA SER A 126 20.46 -4.97 -3.99
C SER A 126 19.67 -4.34 -2.83
N GLU A 127 19.65 -5.00 -1.66
CA GLU A 127 19.07 -4.43 -0.44
C GLU A 127 19.81 -3.15 0.02
N TYR A 128 21.14 -3.12 -0.03
CA TYR A 128 21.92 -1.93 0.30
C TYR A 128 21.58 -0.77 -0.62
N LYS A 129 21.50 -1.03 -1.93
CA LYS A 129 21.07 -0.04 -2.93
C LYS A 129 19.66 0.48 -2.61
N ALA A 130 18.71 -0.41 -2.37
CA ALA A 130 17.34 -0.04 -2.02
C ALA A 130 17.23 0.79 -0.73
N ARG A 131 18.17 0.64 0.21
CA ARG A 131 18.20 1.37 1.49
C ARG A 131 18.88 2.72 1.40
N TYR A 132 19.93 2.86 0.59
CA TYR A 132 20.78 4.06 0.59
C TYR A 132 20.94 4.79 -0.76
N ALA A 133 20.62 4.18 -1.90
CA ALA A 133 20.68 4.87 -3.20
C ALA A 133 19.60 5.95 -3.32
N PRO A 134 19.90 7.13 -3.91
CA PRO A 134 18.90 8.17 -4.14
C PRO A 134 17.66 7.64 -4.87
N LEU A 135 16.48 8.12 -4.48
CA LEU A 135 15.24 7.82 -5.18
C LEU A 135 14.90 8.92 -6.17
N SER A 136 14.38 8.51 -7.31
CA SER A 136 13.80 9.38 -8.32
C SER A 136 12.44 8.83 -8.73
N VAL A 137 11.61 9.69 -9.34
CA VAL A 137 10.33 9.29 -9.90
C VAL A 137 10.23 9.73 -11.35
N ASP A 138 9.87 8.79 -12.20
CA ASP A 138 9.53 9.04 -13.59
C ASP A 138 8.02 8.95 -13.74
N TRP A 139 7.38 10.05 -14.11
CA TRP A 139 5.93 10.11 -14.33
C TRP A 139 5.59 9.74 -15.77
N LEU A 140 4.45 9.10 -15.99
CA LEU A 140 3.90 8.94 -17.35
C LEU A 140 3.61 10.34 -17.91
N ALA A 141 4.28 10.69 -19.01
CA ALA A 141 4.05 11.93 -19.71
C ALA A 141 2.59 12.00 -20.18
N HIS A 142 1.91 13.10 -19.84
CA HIS A 142 0.58 13.39 -20.38
C HIS A 142 0.69 13.82 -21.84
N ASP A 143 -0.29 13.43 -22.65
CA ASP A 143 -0.53 14.10 -23.92
C ASP A 143 -0.91 15.56 -23.61
N PRO A 144 -0.11 16.56 -24.01
CA PRO A 144 -0.37 17.96 -23.70
C PRO A 144 -1.68 18.46 -24.33
N THR A 145 -2.22 17.74 -25.33
CA THR A 145 -3.48 18.12 -25.98
C THR A 145 -4.71 17.60 -25.23
N ARG A 146 -4.55 16.52 -24.45
CA ARG A 146 -5.63 15.80 -23.78
C ARG A 146 -5.15 15.47 -22.37
N HIS A 147 -5.36 16.41 -21.46
CA HIS A 147 -5.07 16.25 -20.03
C HIS A 147 -6.04 15.26 -19.36
N LEU A 148 -6.02 13.99 -19.78
CA LEU A 148 -6.91 12.94 -19.28
C LEU A 148 -6.32 12.28 -18.03
N GLU A 149 -7.10 12.32 -16.95
CA GLU A 149 -6.73 11.65 -15.70
C GLU A 149 -6.89 10.13 -15.81
N ILE A 150 -5.96 9.40 -15.19
CA ILE A 150 -6.01 7.95 -15.03
C ILE A 150 -6.84 7.61 -13.79
N ARG A 151 -8.02 7.04 -14.01
CA ARG A 151 -9.01 6.75 -12.96
C ARG A 151 -8.82 5.40 -12.28
N GLY A 152 -7.99 4.51 -12.82
CA GLY A 152 -7.65 3.24 -12.18
C GLY A 152 -6.61 2.46 -12.96
N VAL A 153 -5.83 1.63 -12.25
CA VAL A 153 -4.75 0.83 -12.82
C VAL A 153 -4.59 -0.54 -12.16
N ALA A 154 -4.12 -1.50 -12.95
CA ALA A 154 -3.68 -2.81 -12.50
C ALA A 154 -2.55 -3.37 -13.38
N PRO A 155 -1.59 -4.11 -12.80
CA PRO A 155 -0.56 -4.81 -13.57
C PRO A 155 -1.16 -5.98 -14.33
N LEU A 156 -0.60 -6.27 -15.49
CA LEU A 156 -0.82 -7.54 -16.17
C LEU A 156 0.25 -8.52 -15.67
N ALA A 157 -0.12 -9.40 -14.74
CA ALA A 157 0.83 -10.27 -14.05
C ALA A 157 1.71 -11.08 -15.03
N ALA A 158 2.96 -11.34 -14.63
CA ALA A 158 4.02 -11.96 -15.43
C ALA A 158 4.44 -11.19 -16.71
N THR A 159 4.05 -9.91 -16.83
CA THR A 159 4.51 -9.01 -17.88
C THR A 159 4.90 -7.66 -17.29
N ASP A 160 5.71 -6.89 -18.02
CA ASP A 160 5.97 -5.48 -17.67
C ASP A 160 4.85 -4.54 -18.16
N GLN A 161 3.66 -5.05 -18.42
CA GLN A 161 2.53 -4.27 -18.92
C GLN A 161 1.57 -3.88 -17.80
N MET A 162 0.94 -2.73 -17.96
CA MET A 162 -0.08 -2.20 -17.07
C MET A 162 -1.33 -1.86 -17.89
N VAL A 163 -2.48 -2.12 -17.30
CA VAL A 163 -3.79 -1.73 -17.85
C VAL A 163 -4.37 -0.67 -16.94
N GLY A 164 -4.97 0.36 -17.54
CA GLY A 164 -5.77 1.33 -16.80
C GLY A 164 -6.86 1.93 -17.66
N TYR A 165 -7.72 2.72 -17.04
CA TYR A 165 -8.72 3.49 -17.76
C TYR A 165 -8.62 4.98 -17.42
N LEU A 166 -8.99 5.79 -18.40
CA LEU A 166 -8.93 7.24 -18.34
C LEU A 166 -10.30 7.83 -18.00
N GLU A 167 -10.29 9.11 -17.67
CA GLU A 167 -11.47 9.91 -17.35
C GLU A 167 -12.56 9.88 -18.42
N ASP A 168 -12.18 9.80 -19.69
CA ASP A 168 -13.11 9.71 -20.82
C ASP A 168 -13.74 8.31 -21.00
N GLY A 169 -13.37 7.35 -20.16
CA GLY A 169 -13.81 5.95 -20.22
C GLY A 169 -13.06 5.12 -21.26
N SER A 170 -11.94 5.61 -21.81
CA SER A 170 -11.04 4.79 -22.63
C SER A 170 -10.16 3.89 -21.76
N VAL A 171 -9.85 2.69 -22.26
CA VAL A 171 -8.92 1.74 -21.64
C VAL A 171 -7.59 1.80 -22.38
N CYS A 172 -6.49 1.85 -21.64
CA CYS A 172 -5.14 2.00 -22.15
C CYS A 172 -4.24 0.90 -21.61
N ILE A 173 -3.29 0.45 -22.43
CA ILE A 173 -2.23 -0.48 -22.05
C ILE A 173 -0.89 0.23 -22.20
N TRP A 174 -0.08 0.19 -21.16
CA TRP A 174 1.29 0.70 -21.17
C TRP A 174 2.29 -0.42 -20.93
N ASP A 175 3.41 -0.37 -21.62
CA ASP A 175 4.61 -1.17 -21.35
C ASP A 175 5.56 -0.36 -20.46
N LEU A 176 6.08 -0.99 -19.41
CA LEU A 176 7.02 -0.45 -18.44
C LEU A 176 8.36 -1.21 -18.46
N GLY A 177 8.68 -1.88 -19.57
CA GLY A 177 9.96 -2.54 -19.76
C GLY A 177 11.16 -1.61 -19.51
N ARG A 178 12.27 -2.21 -19.08
CA ARG A 178 13.54 -1.50 -18.89
C ARG A 178 14.23 -1.25 -20.23
N CYS A 179 14.70 -0.03 -20.45
CA CYS A 179 15.60 0.32 -21.54
C CYS A 179 17.03 -0.22 -21.27
N ALA A 180 17.90 -0.14 -22.27
CA ALA A 180 19.30 -0.56 -22.14
C ALA A 180 20.07 0.16 -21.01
N SER A 181 19.63 1.37 -20.64
CA SER A 181 20.14 2.13 -19.49
C SER A 181 19.68 1.61 -18.12
N GLY A 182 18.77 0.63 -18.08
CA GLY A 182 18.13 0.12 -16.87
C GLY A 182 16.87 0.91 -16.44
N ARG A 183 16.62 2.07 -17.04
CA ARG A 183 15.46 2.93 -16.76
C ARG A 183 14.18 2.33 -17.34
N ARG A 184 13.09 2.31 -16.56
CA ARG A 184 11.74 2.01 -17.08
C ARG A 184 11.19 3.23 -17.80
N LYS A 185 10.69 3.05 -19.02
CA LYS A 185 10.00 4.11 -19.78
C LYS A 185 8.59 3.63 -20.07
N PHE A 186 7.62 4.52 -19.86
CA PHE A 186 6.25 4.23 -20.25
C PHE A 186 6.12 4.30 -21.77
N ARG A 187 5.60 3.24 -22.38
CA ARG A 187 5.21 3.21 -23.79
C ARG A 187 3.75 2.77 -23.90
N GLU A 188 2.90 3.64 -24.41
CA GLU A 188 1.52 3.27 -24.75
C GLU A 188 1.52 2.23 -25.88
N LEU A 189 0.97 1.05 -25.61
CA LEU A 189 0.82 -0.03 -26.59
C LEU A 189 -0.49 0.09 -27.37
N GLY A 190 -1.52 0.64 -26.74
CA GLY A 190 -2.81 0.86 -27.37
C GLY A 190 -3.84 1.49 -26.43
N ARG A 191 -4.84 2.12 -27.03
CA ARG A 191 -5.97 2.77 -26.35
C ARG A 191 -7.26 2.49 -27.09
N SER A 192 -8.32 2.19 -26.34
CA SER A 192 -9.65 2.00 -26.88
C SER A 192 -10.27 3.31 -27.36
N LYS A 193 -11.47 3.21 -27.95
CA LYS A 193 -12.31 4.39 -28.16
C LYS A 193 -12.70 5.00 -26.80
N PRO A 194 -12.94 6.33 -26.74
CA PRO A 194 -13.55 6.96 -25.58
C PRO A 194 -14.91 6.36 -25.25
N SER A 195 -15.28 6.41 -23.97
CA SER A 195 -16.61 6.08 -23.46
C SER A 195 -17.06 4.63 -23.61
N ILE A 196 -16.17 3.70 -23.96
CA ILE A 196 -16.52 2.27 -24.08
C ILE A 196 -17.00 1.66 -22.76
N LEU A 197 -16.65 2.26 -21.61
CA LEU A 197 -17.04 1.79 -20.29
C LEU A 197 -18.41 2.34 -19.82
N PHE A 198 -19.04 3.25 -20.57
CA PHE A 198 -20.28 3.93 -20.16
C PHE A 198 -21.49 3.36 -20.92
N ALA A 199 -21.89 2.13 -20.60
CA ALA A 199 -22.99 1.41 -21.27
C ALA A 199 -24.32 2.20 -21.39
N ASP A 200 -24.60 3.12 -20.47
CA ASP A 200 -25.83 3.94 -20.45
C ASP A 200 -25.59 5.43 -20.79
N ALA A 201 -24.42 5.80 -21.33
CA ALA A 201 -23.98 7.19 -21.53
C ALA A 201 -23.96 8.09 -20.26
N ASN A 202 -24.29 7.55 -19.10
CA ASN A 202 -24.07 8.20 -17.81
C ASN A 202 -22.60 8.02 -17.43
N GLN A 203 -21.82 9.10 -17.56
CA GLN A 203 -20.60 9.22 -16.78
C GLN A 203 -21.00 9.21 -15.29
N PRO A 204 -20.57 8.22 -14.50
CA PRO A 204 -20.79 8.31 -13.07
C PRO A 204 -20.02 9.52 -12.52
N SER A 205 -20.60 10.17 -11.51
CA SER A 205 -19.88 11.11 -10.66
C SER A 205 -18.57 10.50 -10.15
N GLU A 206 -17.59 11.34 -9.80
CA GLU A 206 -16.27 10.98 -9.27
C GLU A 206 -16.25 9.63 -8.51
N THR A 207 -15.54 8.66 -9.06
CA THR A 207 -15.34 7.35 -8.42
C THR A 207 -14.02 7.34 -7.68
N LEU A 208 -14.06 7.31 -6.33
CA LEU A 208 -12.86 7.24 -5.48
C LEU A 208 -12.43 5.79 -5.18
N VAL A 209 -12.80 4.83 -6.03
CA VAL A 209 -12.50 3.42 -5.85
C VAL A 209 -11.06 3.14 -6.26
N VAL A 210 -10.24 2.67 -5.32
CA VAL A 210 -8.80 2.42 -5.56
C VAL A 210 -8.59 1.16 -6.39
N ASP A 211 -9.16 0.04 -5.96
CA ASP A 211 -9.06 -1.25 -6.66
C ASP A 211 -10.24 -1.44 -7.63
N CYS A 212 -10.34 -0.57 -8.65
CA CYS A 212 -11.39 -0.64 -9.67
C CYS A 212 -10.98 -1.36 -10.96
N VAL A 213 -9.71 -1.75 -11.10
CA VAL A 213 -9.19 -2.50 -12.26
C VAL A 213 -8.58 -3.80 -11.77
N SER A 214 -8.83 -4.90 -12.49
CA SER A 214 -8.19 -6.20 -12.28
C SER A 214 -7.92 -6.88 -13.64
N THR A 215 -6.88 -7.70 -13.72
CA THR A 215 -6.43 -8.32 -14.99
C THR A 215 -6.40 -9.84 -14.87
N PHE A 216 -6.62 -10.53 -15.99
CA PHE A 216 -6.52 -11.98 -16.11
C PHE A 216 -5.63 -12.33 -17.31
N PRO A 217 -4.30 -12.43 -17.10
CA PRO A 217 -3.33 -12.64 -18.17
C PRO A 217 -3.58 -13.92 -18.99
N SER A 218 -4.03 -14.99 -18.34
CA SER A 218 -4.31 -16.28 -18.99
C SER A 218 -5.40 -16.19 -20.07
N GLN A 219 -6.34 -15.25 -19.92
CA GLN A 219 -7.41 -15.00 -20.89
C GLN A 219 -7.21 -13.74 -21.72
N GLN A 220 -6.15 -12.97 -21.46
CA GLN A 220 -5.95 -11.63 -22.03
C GLN A 220 -7.18 -10.73 -21.83
N LYS A 221 -7.70 -10.71 -20.60
CA LYS A 221 -8.85 -9.88 -20.23
C LYS A 221 -8.54 -8.95 -19.08
N ALA A 222 -9.27 -7.85 -19.01
CA ALA A 222 -9.33 -6.98 -17.85
C ALA A 222 -10.78 -6.74 -17.42
N PHE A 223 -10.96 -6.46 -16.14
CA PHE A 223 -12.23 -6.08 -15.56
C PHE A 223 -12.11 -4.68 -14.98
N VAL A 224 -13.01 -3.79 -15.37
CA VAL A 224 -13.03 -2.39 -14.92
C VAL A 224 -14.38 -2.09 -14.29
N ALA A 225 -14.37 -1.75 -13.00
CA ALA A 225 -15.54 -1.35 -12.24
C ALA A 225 -15.77 0.17 -12.36
N VAL A 226 -16.95 0.55 -12.84
CA VAL A 226 -17.40 1.93 -13.02
C VAL A 226 -18.76 2.07 -12.35
N GLY A 227 -18.80 2.74 -11.19
CA GLY A 227 -20.00 2.82 -10.36
C GLY A 227 -20.45 1.45 -9.87
N ASN A 228 -21.63 0.99 -10.32
CA ASN A 228 -22.15 -0.34 -10.02
C ASN A 228 -22.03 -1.32 -11.21
N VAL A 229 -21.29 -0.98 -12.27
CA VAL A 229 -21.13 -1.82 -13.45
C VAL A 229 -19.70 -2.36 -13.51
N LEU A 230 -19.58 -3.67 -13.72
CA LEU A 230 -18.32 -4.34 -14.01
C LEU A 230 -18.23 -4.58 -15.52
N ASN A 231 -17.21 -4.02 -16.16
CA ASN A 231 -16.97 -4.15 -17.60
C ASN A 231 -15.87 -5.18 -17.84
N GLU A 232 -16.16 -6.20 -18.63
CA GLU A 232 -15.16 -7.18 -19.10
C GLU A 232 -14.58 -6.71 -20.43
N ILE A 233 -13.28 -6.52 -20.50
CA ILE A 233 -12.57 -5.99 -21.67
C ILE A 233 -11.61 -7.06 -22.20
N ASP A 234 -11.66 -7.31 -23.51
CA ASP A 234 -10.63 -8.09 -24.20
C ASP A 234 -9.42 -7.20 -24.50
N LEU A 235 -8.25 -7.57 -23.98
CA LEU A 235 -7.02 -6.80 -24.11
C LEU A 235 -6.42 -6.86 -25.51
N ASN A 236 -6.79 -7.85 -26.33
CA ASN A 236 -6.30 -7.94 -27.71
C ASN A 236 -7.01 -6.94 -28.62
N THR A 237 -8.31 -6.71 -28.40
CA THR A 237 -9.16 -5.85 -29.23
C THR A 237 -9.47 -4.50 -28.59
N LEU A 238 -9.17 -4.32 -27.30
CA LEU A 238 -9.53 -3.15 -26.50
C LEU A 238 -11.03 -2.80 -26.62
N SER A 239 -11.86 -3.84 -26.59
CA SER A 239 -13.31 -3.74 -26.69
C SER A 239 -13.99 -4.40 -25.50
N VAL A 240 -15.17 -3.89 -25.14
CA VAL A 240 -15.96 -4.48 -24.06
C VAL A 240 -16.68 -5.72 -24.56
N VAL A 241 -16.46 -6.84 -23.88
CA VAL A 241 -17.07 -8.15 -24.13
C VAL A 241 -18.42 -8.25 -23.42
N SER A 242 -18.49 -7.78 -22.17
CA SER A 242 -19.70 -7.86 -21.35
C SER A 242 -19.78 -6.74 -20.30
N HIS A 243 -21.01 -6.44 -19.87
CA HIS A 243 -21.31 -5.51 -18.78
C HIS A 243 -22.17 -6.23 -17.74
N ALA A 244 -21.73 -6.28 -16.49
CA ALA A 244 -22.50 -6.84 -15.38
C ALA A 244 -22.88 -5.73 -14.40
N ARG A 245 -24.18 -5.45 -14.26
CA ARG A 245 -24.72 -4.41 -13.38
C ARG A 245 -25.07 -4.99 -12.01
N TYR A 246 -24.41 -4.48 -10.98
CA TYR A 246 -24.64 -4.85 -9.60
C TYR A 246 -25.72 -3.95 -8.94
N PRO A 247 -26.44 -4.47 -7.94
CA PRO A 247 -27.44 -3.71 -7.17
C PRO A 247 -26.85 -2.53 -6.38
N PHE A 248 -25.58 -2.62 -5.99
CA PHE A 248 -24.87 -1.65 -5.16
C PHE A 248 -23.58 -1.22 -5.84
N GLN A 249 -23.04 -0.06 -5.47
CA GLN A 249 -21.77 0.40 -6.04
C GLN A 249 -20.64 -0.57 -5.73
N ILE A 250 -19.80 -0.84 -6.71
CA ILE A 250 -18.59 -1.64 -6.56
C ILE A 250 -17.56 -0.75 -5.85
N THR A 251 -16.94 -1.28 -4.80
CA THR A 251 -15.98 -0.55 -3.95
C THR A 251 -14.59 -1.17 -3.95
N ALA A 252 -14.43 -2.41 -4.40
CA ALA A 252 -13.13 -3.06 -4.58
C ALA A 252 -13.24 -4.28 -5.50
N LEU A 253 -12.20 -4.53 -6.28
CA LEU A 253 -11.95 -5.75 -7.03
C LEU A 253 -10.72 -6.45 -6.47
N SER A 254 -10.81 -7.77 -6.27
CA SER A 254 -9.62 -8.56 -5.96
C SER A 254 -8.60 -8.47 -7.10
N GLN A 255 -7.33 -8.30 -6.74
CA GLN A 255 -6.23 -8.33 -7.70
C GLN A 255 -5.86 -9.80 -8.01
N SER A 256 -5.49 -10.08 -9.26
CA SER A 256 -5.12 -11.43 -9.72
C SER A 256 -3.75 -11.83 -9.15
N ALA A 257 -3.76 -12.43 -7.96
CA ALA A 257 -2.57 -13.09 -7.38
C ALA A 257 -2.36 -14.50 -7.96
N TYR A 258 -3.45 -15.12 -8.43
CA TYR A 258 -3.44 -16.48 -8.96
C TYR A 258 -4.35 -16.54 -10.20
N PRO A 259 -3.81 -16.81 -11.39
CA PRO A 259 -4.55 -16.71 -12.66
C PRO A 259 -5.70 -17.74 -12.78
N GLU A 260 -5.68 -18.79 -11.96
CA GLU A 260 -6.67 -19.87 -11.95
C GLU A 260 -7.83 -19.65 -10.98
N LEU A 261 -7.77 -18.59 -10.17
CA LEU A 261 -8.73 -18.37 -9.09
C LEU A 261 -9.83 -17.40 -9.53
N PRO A 262 -11.09 -17.63 -9.11
CA PRO A 262 -12.18 -16.70 -9.35
C PRO A 262 -11.89 -15.30 -8.79
N MET A 263 -12.36 -14.27 -9.48
CA MET A 263 -12.34 -12.89 -9.01
C MET A 263 -13.36 -12.71 -7.86
N THR A 264 -13.10 -11.75 -6.98
CA THR A 264 -14.05 -11.29 -5.98
C THR A 264 -14.37 -9.82 -6.20
N VAL A 265 -15.66 -9.51 -6.24
CA VAL A 265 -16.20 -8.16 -6.41
C VAL A 265 -16.82 -7.72 -5.10
N GLY A 266 -16.23 -6.71 -4.49
CA GLY A 266 -16.75 -6.05 -3.31
C GLY A 266 -17.65 -4.90 -3.71
N THR A 267 -18.85 -4.86 -3.11
CA THR A 267 -19.78 -3.73 -3.20
C THR A 267 -20.04 -3.18 -1.81
N GLN A 268 -20.73 -2.05 -1.71
CA GLN A 268 -21.10 -1.44 -0.42
C GLN A 268 -21.73 -2.44 0.58
N TRP A 269 -22.62 -3.32 0.12
CA TRP A 269 -23.37 -4.20 1.02
C TRP A 269 -23.23 -5.68 0.71
N SER A 270 -22.41 -6.05 -0.26
CA SER A 270 -22.28 -7.44 -0.70
C SER A 270 -20.93 -7.76 -1.31
N VAL A 271 -20.55 -9.03 -1.24
CA VAL A 271 -19.33 -9.57 -1.84
C VAL A 271 -19.74 -10.69 -2.79
N HIS A 272 -19.23 -10.65 -4.02
CA HIS A 272 -19.57 -11.60 -5.07
C HIS A 272 -18.33 -12.33 -5.56
N ILE A 273 -18.44 -13.64 -5.77
CA ILE A 273 -17.42 -14.43 -6.44
C ILE A 273 -17.80 -14.59 -7.91
N VAL A 274 -16.92 -14.16 -8.80
CA VAL A 274 -17.10 -14.18 -10.26
C VAL A 274 -16.00 -15.04 -10.85
N ASP A 275 -16.36 -16.11 -11.56
CA ASP A 275 -15.38 -16.90 -12.30
C ASP A 275 -15.22 -16.32 -13.71
N PRO A 276 -14.08 -15.67 -14.03
CA PRO A 276 -13.86 -15.05 -15.33
C PRO A 276 -13.73 -16.08 -16.46
N ARG A 277 -13.55 -17.38 -16.15
CA ARG A 277 -13.45 -18.45 -17.16
C ARG A 277 -14.81 -18.85 -17.74
N ILE A 278 -15.90 -18.48 -17.06
CA ILE A 278 -17.23 -18.74 -17.56
C ILE A 278 -17.58 -17.59 -18.53
N PRO A 279 -17.73 -17.85 -19.83
CA PRO A 279 -18.11 -16.79 -20.77
C PRO A 279 -19.52 -16.30 -20.43
N VAL A 280 -19.67 -14.98 -20.35
CA VAL A 280 -21.00 -14.35 -20.33
C VAL A 280 -21.61 -14.56 -21.72
N ILE A 281 -22.62 -15.42 -21.82
CA ILE A 281 -23.37 -15.60 -23.06
C ILE A 281 -24.41 -14.48 -23.11
N PRO A 282 -24.29 -13.50 -24.03
CA PRO A 282 -25.30 -12.45 -24.14
C PRO A 282 -26.65 -13.09 -24.46
N THR A 283 -27.61 -12.92 -23.55
CA THR A 283 -28.92 -13.56 -23.64
C THR A 283 -29.78 -13.02 -24.80
N SER A 284 -29.37 -11.92 -25.43
CA SER A 284 -30.04 -11.34 -26.60
C SER A 284 -29.07 -10.74 -27.61
N PRO A 285 -29.20 -11.02 -28.92
CA PRO A 285 -28.43 -10.37 -29.97
C PRO A 285 -28.96 -8.96 -30.36
N SER A 286 -29.87 -8.35 -29.58
CA SER A 286 -30.28 -6.98 -29.84
C SER A 286 -29.10 -6.04 -29.59
N SER A 287 -28.73 -5.28 -30.61
CA SER A 287 -27.58 -4.35 -30.71
C SER A 287 -27.57 -3.17 -29.73
N HIS A 288 -28.29 -3.25 -28.61
CA HIS A 288 -28.24 -2.27 -27.55
C HIS A 288 -27.61 -2.92 -26.31
N GLU A 289 -26.51 -2.30 -25.86
CA GLU A 289 -25.70 -2.56 -24.67
C GLU A 289 -26.54 -2.80 -23.40
N ARG A 290 -27.19 -3.96 -23.30
CA ARG A 290 -27.97 -4.33 -22.12
C ARG A 290 -27.00 -4.96 -21.12
N ALA A 291 -26.71 -4.25 -20.03
CA ALA A 291 -25.96 -4.81 -18.92
C ALA A 291 -26.75 -5.96 -18.26
N ASP A 292 -26.10 -7.09 -18.03
CA ASP A 292 -26.67 -8.22 -17.32
C ASP A 292 -26.83 -7.85 -15.84
N GLU A 293 -28.06 -7.92 -15.32
CA GLU A 293 -28.34 -7.62 -13.92
C GLU A 293 -27.89 -8.78 -13.03
N VAL A 294 -26.97 -8.49 -12.10
CA VAL A 294 -26.50 -9.47 -11.12
C VAL A 294 -27.48 -9.50 -9.94
N PRO A 295 -28.09 -10.67 -9.63
CA PRO A 295 -29.03 -10.76 -8.50
C PRO A 295 -28.32 -10.58 -7.16
N CYS A 296 -28.97 -9.89 -6.22
CA CYS A 296 -28.47 -9.68 -4.85
C CYS A 296 -28.95 -10.75 -3.85
N THR A 297 -29.05 -12.01 -4.26
CA THR A 297 -29.58 -13.05 -3.37
C THR A 297 -28.42 -13.73 -2.63
N PRO A 298 -28.45 -13.79 -1.28
CA PRO A 298 -27.45 -14.55 -0.53
C PRO A 298 -27.36 -16.00 -1.06
N GLY A 299 -26.15 -16.47 -1.32
CA GLY A 299 -25.95 -17.78 -1.93
C GLY A 299 -24.49 -18.13 -2.12
N ARG A 300 -24.23 -19.22 -2.86
CA ARG A 300 -22.89 -19.78 -3.08
C ARG A 300 -21.88 -18.81 -3.71
N SER A 301 -22.36 -17.77 -4.37
CA SER A 301 -21.52 -16.75 -5.01
C SER A 301 -21.74 -15.35 -4.46
N THR A 302 -22.66 -15.15 -3.51
CA THR A 302 -22.97 -13.81 -2.96
C THR A 302 -23.09 -13.85 -1.43
N ALA A 303 -22.24 -13.09 -0.76
CA ALA A 303 -22.34 -12.79 0.67
C ALA A 303 -22.92 -11.39 0.86
N ILE A 304 -23.80 -11.21 1.85
CA ILE A 304 -24.25 -9.88 2.28
C ILE A 304 -23.39 -9.43 3.45
N LEU A 305 -22.87 -8.21 3.37
CA LEU A 305 -22.12 -7.60 4.46
C LEU A 305 -23.10 -7.05 5.50
N PRO A 306 -22.84 -7.25 6.80
CA PRO A 306 -23.70 -6.72 7.85
C PRO A 306 -23.76 -5.19 7.80
N ASP A 307 -24.96 -4.65 7.96
CA ASP A 307 -25.16 -3.21 8.13
C ASP A 307 -24.88 -2.80 9.57
N MET A 308 -23.71 -2.18 9.76
CA MET A 308 -23.28 -1.64 11.06
C MET A 308 -23.63 -0.16 11.22
N SER A 309 -24.36 0.44 10.28
CA SER A 309 -24.84 1.82 10.42
C SER A 309 -26.11 1.93 11.29
N GLY A 310 -26.79 0.80 11.53
CA GLY A 310 -27.99 0.68 12.36
C GLY A 310 -27.73 0.03 13.72
N ASP A 311 -28.62 0.35 14.67
CA ASP A 311 -28.67 -0.13 16.06
C ASP A 311 -28.10 -1.54 16.29
N SER A 312 -27.10 -1.66 17.17
CA SER A 312 -26.36 -2.90 17.49
C SER A 312 -27.22 -4.04 18.07
N SER A 313 -28.54 -3.88 18.20
CA SER A 313 -29.46 -4.88 18.74
C SER A 313 -29.72 -6.06 17.79
N MET A 314 -29.30 -5.99 16.53
CA MET A 314 -29.51 -7.05 15.52
C MET A 314 -28.39 -8.10 15.48
N LEU A 315 -27.27 -7.91 16.19
CA LEU A 315 -26.13 -8.84 16.15
C LEU A 315 -26.50 -10.31 16.52
N PRO A 316 -27.36 -10.60 17.51
CA PRO A 316 -27.69 -11.98 17.87
C PRO A 316 -28.54 -12.72 16.81
N ALA A 317 -29.37 -12.00 16.03
CA ALA A 317 -30.29 -12.60 15.08
C ALA A 317 -29.60 -13.11 13.81
N ILE A 318 -28.49 -12.48 13.41
CA ILE A 318 -27.70 -12.85 12.21
C ILE A 318 -26.69 -13.95 12.54
N PHE A 319 -26.15 -13.94 13.76
CA PHE A 319 -25.13 -14.89 14.21
C PHE A 319 -25.69 -16.16 14.87
N GLY A 320 -26.96 -16.48 14.64
CA GLY A 320 -27.52 -17.80 14.96
C GLY A 320 -27.55 -18.15 16.45
N THR A 321 -27.48 -17.18 17.35
CA THR A 321 -27.67 -17.46 18.78
C THR A 321 -29.17 -17.61 19.02
N SER A 322 -29.68 -18.84 18.93
CA SER A 322 -31.05 -19.16 19.34
C SER A 322 -31.20 -18.83 20.83
N PRO A 323 -32.08 -17.90 21.23
CA PRO A 323 -32.40 -17.72 22.64
C PRO A 323 -33.12 -18.99 23.11
N SER A 324 -32.56 -19.66 24.11
CA SER A 324 -33.16 -20.85 24.74
C SER A 324 -34.62 -20.55 25.16
N PRO A 325 -35.59 -21.38 24.76
CA PRO A 325 -37.00 -21.14 25.03
C PRO A 325 -37.35 -21.68 26.42
N LEU A 326 -37.22 -20.84 27.45
CA LEU A 326 -37.90 -21.07 28.72
C LEU A 326 -38.53 -19.78 29.21
N SER A 327 -39.84 -19.66 28.94
CA SER A 327 -40.87 -19.48 29.97
C SER A 327 -42.02 -18.58 29.52
N THR A 328 -43.19 -19.21 29.49
CA THR A 328 -44.50 -18.69 29.97
C THR A 328 -45.24 -17.62 29.15
N SER A 329 -46.14 -18.12 28.30
CA SER A 329 -47.60 -17.93 28.39
C SER A 329 -48.15 -16.71 29.15
N SER A 330 -48.78 -15.77 28.43
CA SER A 330 -50.11 -15.20 28.72
C SER A 330 -50.45 -14.18 27.61
N THR A 331 -51.33 -14.54 26.67
CA THR A 331 -52.74 -14.11 26.58
C THR A 331 -52.97 -12.58 26.55
N GLY A 332 -53.25 -12.06 25.34
CA GLY A 332 -53.88 -10.75 25.12
C GLY A 332 -54.26 -10.56 23.65
N PRO A 333 -55.53 -10.26 23.29
CA PRO A 333 -56.02 -10.29 21.91
C PRO A 333 -56.01 -8.89 21.26
N SER A 334 -55.64 -8.77 19.99
CA SER A 334 -56.19 -7.72 19.11
C SER A 334 -55.92 -7.98 17.62
N THR A 335 -57.04 -8.11 16.90
CA THR A 335 -57.37 -7.51 15.59
C THR A 335 -56.38 -7.60 14.42
N HIS A 336 -56.75 -8.44 13.46
CA HIS A 336 -56.76 -8.20 12.01
C HIS A 336 -55.99 -6.96 11.49
N SER A 337 -54.93 -7.17 10.73
CA SER A 337 -54.90 -6.99 9.26
C SER A 337 -53.47 -6.78 8.73
N SER A 338 -53.15 -7.54 7.69
CA SER A 338 -52.26 -7.22 6.56
C SER A 338 -51.35 -6.00 6.69
N GLY A 339 -50.07 -6.29 6.99
CA GLY A 339 -48.95 -5.39 6.76
C GLY A 339 -47.69 -6.23 6.64
N SER A 340 -47.50 -6.89 5.50
CA SER A 340 -46.18 -7.44 5.16
C SER A 340 -45.16 -6.30 5.27
N PRO A 341 -44.07 -6.45 6.05
CA PRO A 341 -43.07 -5.40 6.18
C PRO A 341 -42.50 -5.12 4.79
N SER A 342 -42.86 -3.98 4.23
CA SER A 342 -42.25 -3.50 2.99
C SER A 342 -40.81 -3.17 3.31
N TRP A 343 -39.91 -4.08 2.95
CA TRP A 343 -38.46 -3.89 2.93
C TRP A 343 -38.11 -2.85 1.87
N ARG A 344 -38.31 -1.56 2.19
CA ARG A 344 -37.66 -0.46 1.48
C ARG A 344 -37.14 0.52 2.53
N PRO A 345 -35.81 0.69 2.64
CA PRO A 345 -35.22 1.66 3.55
C PRO A 345 -35.88 3.03 3.40
N SER A 346 -36.34 3.57 4.51
CA SER A 346 -36.96 4.88 4.65
C SER A 346 -35.92 5.99 4.49
N HIS A 347 -35.42 6.20 3.28
CA HIS A 347 -34.61 7.37 2.93
C HIS A 347 -35.32 8.24 1.91
N ARG A 348 -36.44 8.83 2.33
CA ARG A 348 -37.01 10.03 1.72
C ARG A 348 -36.85 11.25 2.63
N LEU A 349 -35.70 11.38 3.30
CA LEU A 349 -35.31 12.61 3.98
C LEU A 349 -34.42 13.43 3.04
N GLN A 350 -35.14 14.27 2.31
CA GLN A 350 -34.72 15.37 1.47
C GLN A 350 -34.02 16.43 2.34
N ASN A 351 -32.68 16.43 2.38
CA ASN A 351 -31.93 17.64 2.73
C ASN A 351 -30.58 17.71 1.98
N PRO A 352 -30.47 18.46 0.87
CA PRO A 352 -29.27 18.54 0.04
C PRO A 352 -28.03 19.13 0.73
N GLN A 353 -28.17 19.76 1.89
CA GLN A 353 -27.05 20.43 2.57
C GLN A 353 -26.10 19.47 3.29
N TRP A 354 -26.46 18.19 3.47
CA TRP A 354 -25.61 17.20 4.15
C TRP A 354 -24.64 16.45 3.21
N MET A 355 -24.54 16.83 1.93
CA MET A 355 -23.63 16.21 0.96
C MET A 355 -22.14 16.58 1.15
N GLY A 356 -21.77 17.36 2.17
CA GLY A 356 -20.38 17.76 2.44
C GLY A 356 -19.55 16.78 3.27
N TYR A 357 -20.12 15.71 3.82
CA TYR A 357 -19.39 14.71 4.60
C TYR A 357 -19.34 13.38 3.85
N ALA A 358 -18.16 12.74 3.84
CA ALA A 358 -17.99 11.38 3.36
C ALA A 358 -18.97 10.47 4.13
N ARG A 359 -20.05 10.01 3.48
CA ARG A 359 -20.86 8.93 4.04
C ARG A 359 -19.92 7.78 4.34
N VAL A 360 -19.80 7.37 5.60
CA VAL A 360 -19.11 6.14 6.00
C VAL A 360 -20.01 4.97 5.63
N GLU A 361 -20.20 4.74 4.33
CA GLU A 361 -20.91 3.56 3.85
C GLU A 361 -19.99 2.35 4.07
N PRO A 362 -20.44 1.29 4.74
CA PRO A 362 -19.66 0.07 4.81
C PRO A 362 -19.45 -0.42 3.38
N GLY A 363 -18.29 -1.01 3.14
CA GLY A 363 -17.87 -1.48 1.82
C GLY A 363 -16.41 -1.85 1.91
N PRO A 364 -16.00 -2.99 1.34
CA PRO A 364 -14.60 -3.37 1.30
C PRO A 364 -13.84 -2.37 0.44
N LEU A 365 -12.68 -1.94 0.94
CA LEU A 365 -11.73 -1.10 0.19
C LEU A 365 -10.61 -1.93 -0.40
N SER A 366 -10.32 -3.09 0.19
CA SER A 366 -9.30 -4.01 -0.30
C SER A 366 -9.73 -5.45 -0.08
N ILE A 367 -9.47 -6.28 -1.09
CA ILE A 367 -9.75 -7.70 -1.10
C ILE A 367 -8.45 -8.44 -1.44
N LEU A 368 -7.95 -9.19 -0.47
CA LEU A 368 -6.74 -9.98 -0.60
C LEU A 368 -7.11 -11.46 -0.74
N HIS A 369 -6.68 -12.07 -1.83
CA HIS A 369 -6.71 -13.52 -1.99
C HIS A 369 -5.43 -14.10 -1.38
N HIS A 370 -5.56 -14.76 -0.23
CA HIS A 370 -4.45 -15.44 0.42
C HIS A 370 -4.58 -16.95 0.18
N ALA A 371 -3.47 -17.59 -0.21
CA ALA A 371 -3.48 -18.99 -0.60
C ALA A 371 -4.57 -19.31 -1.66
N GLU A 372 -4.87 -20.59 -1.84
CA GLU A 372 -5.82 -21.02 -2.87
C GLU A 372 -7.30 -20.76 -2.52
N ASN A 373 -7.65 -20.62 -1.23
CA ASN A 373 -9.04 -20.65 -0.78
C ASN A 373 -9.44 -19.54 0.18
N GLU A 374 -8.50 -18.75 0.69
CA GLU A 374 -8.80 -17.71 1.67
C GLU A 374 -8.99 -16.35 0.99
N ILE A 375 -10.10 -15.69 1.32
CA ILE A 375 -10.41 -14.33 0.89
C ILE A 375 -10.50 -13.47 2.14
N LEU A 376 -9.57 -12.52 2.26
CA LEU A 376 -9.52 -11.53 3.32
C LEU A 376 -10.04 -10.21 2.77
N LEU A 377 -10.92 -9.55 3.53
CA LEU A 377 -11.46 -8.24 3.14
C LEU A 377 -11.49 -7.27 4.30
N CYS A 378 -11.15 -6.03 4.00
CA CYS A 378 -11.18 -4.92 4.94
C CYS A 378 -11.75 -3.67 4.27
N GLY A 379 -12.14 -2.69 5.08
CA GLY A 379 -12.66 -1.44 4.54
C GLY A 379 -13.09 -0.47 5.63
N ARG A 380 -14.21 0.20 5.38
CA ARG A 380 -14.83 1.16 6.31
C ARG A 380 -15.67 0.49 7.40
N PHE A 381 -15.15 -0.61 7.95
CA PHE A 381 -15.72 -1.35 9.07
C PHE A 381 -14.56 -1.87 9.95
N PRO A 382 -14.76 -2.03 11.26
CA PRO A 382 -13.69 -2.22 12.25
C PRO A 382 -13.06 -3.62 12.27
N SER A 383 -13.26 -4.44 11.24
CA SER A 383 -12.86 -5.84 11.24
C SER A 383 -12.28 -6.24 9.90
N ILE A 384 -11.40 -7.23 9.90
CA ILE A 384 -10.99 -7.95 8.69
C ILE A 384 -11.79 -9.25 8.68
N LEU A 385 -12.51 -9.50 7.59
CA LEU A 385 -13.34 -10.68 7.43
C LEU A 385 -12.60 -11.70 6.58
N SER A 386 -12.49 -12.95 7.07
CA SER A 386 -11.93 -14.07 6.32
C SER A 386 -13.04 -14.99 5.84
N TYR A 387 -13.03 -15.31 4.55
CA TYR A 387 -13.92 -16.29 3.92
C TYR A 387 -13.09 -17.43 3.32
N ASP A 388 -13.61 -18.65 3.42
CA ASP A 388 -13.12 -19.78 2.64
C ASP A 388 -13.98 -19.94 1.38
N ARG A 389 -13.37 -19.94 0.20
CA ARG A 389 -14.05 -20.09 -1.09
C ARG A 389 -14.91 -21.34 -1.19
N ARG A 390 -14.52 -22.43 -0.55
CA ARG A 390 -15.23 -23.72 -0.61
C ARG A 390 -16.52 -23.70 0.20
N PHE A 391 -16.54 -22.88 1.26
CA PHE A 391 -17.66 -22.76 2.19
C PHE A 391 -18.39 -21.40 2.06
N PHE A 392 -18.05 -20.60 1.06
CA PHE A 392 -18.64 -19.29 0.81
C PHE A 392 -20.18 -19.40 0.70
N PRO A 393 -20.95 -18.49 1.32
CA PRO A 393 -20.56 -17.22 1.94
C PRO A 393 -20.28 -17.31 3.45
N ARG A 394 -19.97 -18.49 3.98
CA ARG A 394 -19.67 -18.66 5.41
C ARG A 394 -18.32 -18.02 5.78
N LEU A 395 -18.33 -17.17 6.80
CA LEU A 395 -17.11 -16.63 7.40
C LEU A 395 -16.29 -17.75 8.04
N GLN A 396 -14.98 -17.73 7.77
CA GLN A 396 -14.01 -18.64 8.38
C GLN A 396 -13.60 -18.13 9.77
N TYR A 397 -13.25 -16.84 9.87
CA TYR A 397 -12.95 -16.14 11.11
C TYR A 397 -12.94 -14.61 10.88
N VAL A 398 -12.86 -13.85 11.97
CA VAL A 398 -12.86 -12.38 11.96
C VAL A 398 -11.70 -11.86 12.81
N ILE A 399 -10.97 -10.87 12.29
CA ILE A 399 -9.91 -10.17 13.05
C ILE A 399 -10.45 -8.79 13.43
N HIS A 400 -10.47 -8.47 14.72
CA HIS A 400 -10.94 -7.17 15.20
C HIS A 400 -9.82 -6.12 15.16
N SER A 401 -9.89 -5.27 14.14
CA SER A 401 -8.93 -4.19 13.90
C SER A 401 -9.33 -2.89 14.57
N SER A 402 -10.61 -2.61 14.84
CA SER A 402 -11.14 -1.31 15.31
C SER A 402 -10.71 -0.05 14.53
N ALA A 403 -9.92 -0.20 13.47
CA ALA A 403 -9.48 0.83 12.55
C ALA A 403 -10.34 0.77 11.26
N SER A 404 -10.39 1.89 10.53
CA SER A 404 -10.87 1.87 9.15
C SER A 404 -9.69 1.55 8.25
N LEU A 405 -9.69 0.35 7.69
CA LEU A 405 -8.60 -0.15 6.87
C LEU A 405 -8.82 0.21 5.39
N SER A 406 -7.71 0.48 4.70
CA SER A 406 -7.65 0.95 3.31
C SER A 406 -7.08 -0.10 2.37
N SER A 407 -6.05 -0.85 2.80
CA SER A 407 -5.30 -1.77 1.95
C SER A 407 -4.77 -2.95 2.77
N LEU A 408 -4.68 -4.11 2.10
CA LEU A 408 -4.12 -5.35 2.64
C LEU A 408 -2.96 -5.84 1.76
N ALA A 409 -1.95 -6.40 2.40
CA ALA A 409 -0.86 -7.12 1.75
C ALA A 409 -0.47 -8.35 2.58
N SER A 410 0.32 -9.26 2.01
CA SER A 410 0.84 -10.41 2.74
C SER A 410 2.36 -10.56 2.55
N ILE A 411 2.98 -11.20 3.55
CA ILE A 411 4.36 -11.68 3.49
C ILE A 411 4.31 -13.21 3.63
N PRO A 412 5.00 -13.99 2.77
CA PRO A 412 5.01 -15.45 2.83
C PRO A 412 5.96 -15.99 3.92
N TYR A 413 5.98 -15.34 5.08
CA TYR A 413 6.77 -15.73 6.25
C TYR A 413 6.02 -15.38 7.54
N PRO A 414 6.25 -16.12 8.64
CA PRO A 414 5.68 -15.79 9.94
C PRO A 414 6.10 -14.40 10.41
N PRO A 415 5.29 -13.75 11.26
CA PRO A 415 5.60 -12.40 11.73
C PRO A 415 6.97 -12.31 12.41
N ALA A 416 7.73 -11.28 12.04
CA ALA A 416 9.07 -11.08 12.58
C ALA A 416 9.04 -10.82 14.09
N GLY A 417 9.88 -11.52 14.85
CA GLY A 417 9.91 -11.41 16.31
C GLY A 417 8.75 -12.10 17.05
N ALA A 418 7.90 -12.86 16.34
CA ALA A 418 6.90 -13.71 16.96
C ALA A 418 7.54 -14.78 17.85
N SER A 419 6.84 -15.17 18.91
CA SER A 419 7.22 -16.33 19.72
C SER A 419 7.20 -17.60 18.87
N PRO A 420 8.09 -18.58 19.12
CA PRO A 420 8.06 -19.88 18.45
C PRO A 420 6.72 -20.64 18.59
N ASN A 421 5.85 -20.22 19.52
CA ASN A 421 4.53 -20.81 19.72
C ASN A 421 3.49 -20.33 18.70
N VAL A 422 3.78 -19.30 17.90
CA VAL A 422 2.83 -18.78 16.90
C VAL A 422 2.77 -19.74 15.71
N THR A 423 1.56 -20.20 15.36
CA THR A 423 1.35 -21.24 14.35
C THR A 423 1.11 -20.72 12.93
N GLY A 424 1.38 -19.43 12.68
CA GLY A 424 1.21 -18.83 11.35
C GLY A 424 2.41 -19.07 10.44
N ASP A 425 2.14 -19.31 9.16
CA ASP A 425 3.15 -19.46 8.10
C ASP A 425 3.34 -18.17 7.29
N ALA A 426 2.37 -17.27 7.34
CA ALA A 426 2.40 -15.97 6.68
C ALA A 426 2.04 -14.82 7.64
N THR A 427 2.32 -13.60 7.19
CA THR A 427 1.95 -12.36 7.87
C THR A 427 0.97 -11.59 7.02
N LEU A 428 -0.20 -11.28 7.57
CA LEU A 428 -1.11 -10.27 7.02
C LEU A 428 -0.64 -8.89 7.44
N ILE A 429 -0.59 -7.97 6.49
CA ILE A 429 -0.36 -6.55 6.73
C ILE A 429 -1.65 -5.82 6.37
N ALA A 430 -2.13 -4.99 7.28
CA ALA A 430 -3.26 -4.10 7.04
C ALA A 430 -2.85 -2.66 7.33
N CYS A 431 -3.29 -1.72 6.49
CA CYS A 431 -3.06 -0.31 6.75
C CYS A 431 -4.33 0.51 6.66
N GLY A 432 -4.41 1.63 7.39
CA GLY A 432 -5.53 2.55 7.30
C GLY A 432 -5.43 3.66 8.33
N GLU A 433 -6.55 3.94 9.00
CA GLU A 433 -6.62 4.94 10.05
C GLU A 433 -7.28 4.44 11.33
N TYR A 434 -6.73 4.87 12.46
CA TYR A 434 -7.33 4.70 13.78
C TYR A 434 -7.32 6.07 14.48
N LYS A 435 -8.51 6.55 14.90
CA LYS A 435 -8.68 7.87 15.54
C LYS A 435 -7.99 9.03 14.79
N GLY A 436 -8.08 9.02 13.45
CA GLY A 436 -7.50 10.06 12.58
C GLY A 436 -5.97 9.97 12.36
N ARG A 437 -5.34 8.89 12.81
CA ARG A 437 -3.89 8.64 12.65
C ARG A 437 -3.66 7.40 11.80
N GLY A 438 -2.54 7.35 11.10
CA GLY A 438 -2.17 6.18 10.30
C GLY A 438 -1.98 4.95 11.19
N SER A 439 -2.61 3.84 10.83
CA SER A 439 -2.45 2.55 11.49
C SER A 439 -1.82 1.54 10.54
N LEU A 440 -0.72 0.90 10.95
CA LEU A 440 -0.15 -0.27 10.30
C LEU A 440 -0.26 -1.47 11.25
N GLU A 441 -0.95 -2.52 10.83
CA GLU A 441 -1.29 -3.68 11.66
C GLU A 441 -0.77 -4.97 11.02
N LEU A 442 -0.22 -5.85 11.84
CA LEU A 442 0.38 -7.12 11.43
C LEU A 442 -0.28 -8.27 12.20
N TYR A 443 -0.67 -9.31 11.47
CA TYR A 443 -1.33 -10.49 12.03
C TYR A 443 -0.70 -11.78 11.49
N SER A 444 -0.63 -12.83 12.31
CA SER A 444 -0.31 -14.18 11.80
C SER A 444 -1.45 -14.71 10.94
N LEU A 445 -1.14 -15.28 9.79
CA LEU A 445 -2.06 -16.05 8.96
C LEU A 445 -1.74 -17.55 9.04
N PRO A 446 -2.77 -18.42 9.07
CA PRO A 446 -4.16 -18.10 9.36
C PRO A 446 -4.32 -17.57 10.79
N HIS A 447 -5.21 -16.59 11.01
CA HIS A 447 -5.42 -16.00 12.34
C HIS A 447 -6.40 -16.81 13.19
N VAL A 448 -6.11 -18.11 13.37
CA VAL A 448 -6.96 -19.06 14.10
C VAL A 448 -6.17 -19.74 15.20
N LYS A 449 -6.79 -19.94 16.37
CA LYS A 449 -6.18 -20.64 17.51
C LYS A 449 -5.82 -22.09 17.13
N PRO A 450 -4.64 -22.60 17.50
CA PRO A 450 -4.30 -24.00 17.28
C PRO A 450 -5.29 -24.92 18.02
N GLY A 451 -5.89 -25.87 17.31
CA GLY A 451 -6.89 -26.82 17.85
C GLY A 451 -8.35 -26.53 17.47
N GLN A 452 -8.68 -25.30 17.05
CA GLN A 452 -10.06 -24.93 16.67
C GLN A 452 -10.48 -25.31 15.24
N ARG A 453 -9.66 -26.08 14.51
CA ARG A 453 -9.97 -26.46 13.12
C ARG A 453 -11.23 -27.34 12.99
N GLN A 454 -11.69 -28.00 14.06
CA GLN A 454 -12.87 -28.89 14.02
C GLN A 454 -13.60 -28.98 15.38
N SER A 455 -14.39 -27.98 15.76
CA SER A 455 -15.47 -28.17 16.76
C SER A 455 -16.53 -27.08 16.60
N ASN A 456 -17.80 -27.49 16.65
CA ASN A 456 -19.06 -26.75 16.47
C ASN A 456 -19.04 -25.20 16.58
N PRO A 457 -19.73 -24.49 15.66
CA PRO A 457 -19.83 -23.04 15.66
C PRO A 457 -21.04 -22.56 16.48
N ASP A 458 -21.01 -22.70 17.80
CA ASP A 458 -21.76 -21.73 18.62
C ASP A 458 -20.86 -20.51 18.78
N ILE A 459 -21.25 -19.43 18.10
CA ILE A 459 -20.52 -18.15 18.04
C ILE A 459 -20.30 -17.62 19.46
N SER A 460 -19.17 -18.03 20.02
CA SER A 460 -18.66 -17.64 21.33
C SER A 460 -17.13 -17.76 21.34
N THR A 461 -16.47 -17.46 20.21
CA THR A 461 -15.05 -17.08 20.24
C THR A 461 -14.92 -15.67 20.76
N SER A 462 -15.01 -15.57 22.09
CA SER A 462 -14.04 -14.91 22.97
C SER A 462 -12.81 -14.29 22.28
N SER A 463 -13.02 -13.17 21.61
CA SER A 463 -12.33 -11.95 22.00
C SER A 463 -13.39 -11.04 22.61
N SER A 464 -13.75 -11.29 23.87
CA SER A 464 -14.19 -10.17 24.71
C SER A 464 -13.18 -9.05 24.46
N PRO A 465 -13.60 -7.82 24.15
CA PRO A 465 -12.67 -6.70 24.12
C PRO A 465 -12.04 -6.70 25.51
N SER A 466 -10.78 -7.12 25.60
CA SER A 466 -10.03 -6.93 26.82
C SER A 466 -10.12 -5.44 27.07
N GLU A 467 -10.68 -5.05 28.22
CA GLU A 467 -10.72 -3.66 28.68
C GLU A 467 -9.31 -3.03 28.77
N ASP A 468 -8.26 -3.81 28.49
CA ASP A 468 -6.89 -3.36 28.25
C ASP A 468 -6.70 -2.49 26.97
N ASP A 469 -7.71 -2.36 26.10
CA ASP A 469 -7.60 -1.59 24.83
C ASP A 469 -7.51 -0.05 25.03
N GLU A 470 -7.62 0.46 26.27
CA GLU A 470 -7.54 1.90 26.57
C GLU A 470 -6.18 2.38 27.10
N LEU A 471 -5.25 1.48 27.45
CA LEU A 471 -3.99 1.87 28.12
C LEU A 471 -2.71 1.26 27.53
N ASP A 472 -2.71 0.87 26.26
CA ASP A 472 -1.48 0.41 25.59
C ASP A 472 -0.60 1.59 25.12
N ILE A 473 -0.26 2.48 26.06
CA ILE A 473 0.50 3.70 25.79
C ILE A 473 2.00 3.48 26.05
N THR A 474 2.39 2.60 26.98
CA THR A 474 3.81 2.31 27.21
C THR A 474 4.00 0.96 27.92
N ARG A 475 4.58 -0.03 27.21
CA ARG A 475 5.41 -1.17 27.72
C ARG A 475 4.94 -2.61 27.52
N ASN A 476 3.72 -2.94 27.11
CA ASN A 476 3.38 -4.33 26.83
C ASN A 476 3.47 -4.65 25.34
N ARG A 477 4.71 -4.84 24.89
CA ARG A 477 5.08 -5.54 23.65
C ARG A 477 4.69 -7.04 23.74
N ASN A 478 3.46 -7.35 24.14
CA ASN A 478 2.92 -8.70 24.15
C ASN A 478 2.46 -9.01 22.72
N LEU A 479 3.44 -9.34 21.86
CA LEU A 479 3.26 -9.74 20.46
C LEU A 479 2.39 -11.01 20.31
N THR A 480 2.11 -11.71 21.41
CA THR A 480 1.36 -12.96 21.45
C THR A 480 0.30 -12.88 22.54
N SER A 481 -0.96 -13.14 22.19
CA SER A 481 -1.94 -13.51 23.21
C SER A 481 -1.55 -14.87 23.81
N SER A 482 -2.12 -15.22 24.97
CA SER A 482 -2.03 -16.55 25.57
C SER A 482 -2.35 -17.69 24.59
N ASP A 483 -3.01 -17.38 23.49
CA ASP A 483 -3.65 -18.29 22.56
C ASP A 483 -2.78 -18.61 21.32
N GLY A 484 -1.52 -18.16 21.29
CA GLY A 484 -0.59 -18.44 20.18
C GLY A 484 -0.88 -17.63 18.91
N LEU A 485 -1.76 -16.63 18.98
CA LEU A 485 -2.05 -15.70 17.89
C LEU A 485 -1.10 -14.50 17.96
N PHE A 486 -0.57 -14.10 16.81
CA PHE A 486 0.21 -12.88 16.69
C PHE A 486 -0.67 -11.72 16.20
N SER A 487 -0.65 -10.61 16.95
CA SER A 487 -1.34 -9.38 16.62
C SER A 487 -0.47 -8.20 17.06
N TYR A 488 -0.13 -7.32 16.12
CA TYR A 488 0.63 -6.11 16.38
C TYR A 488 -0.02 -4.92 15.67
N LYS A 489 -0.13 -3.79 16.35
CA LYS A 489 -0.87 -2.61 15.88
C LYS A 489 -0.06 -1.34 16.13
N ASN A 490 0.44 -0.72 15.07
CA ASN A 490 1.16 0.55 15.13
C ASN A 490 0.22 1.71 14.75
N ARG A 491 -0.56 2.20 15.73
CA ARG A 491 -1.66 3.16 15.52
C ARG A 491 -1.33 4.65 15.69
N GLN A 492 -0.09 4.98 16.09
CA GLN A 492 0.30 6.37 16.41
C GLN A 492 1.66 6.78 15.84
N ASP A 493 2.58 5.83 15.69
CA ASP A 493 3.96 6.05 15.23
C ASP A 493 4.16 5.66 13.75
N ALA A 494 3.19 4.96 13.16
CA ALA A 494 3.25 4.59 11.74
C ALA A 494 3.26 5.83 10.85
N ALA A 495 2.24 6.68 10.93
CA ALA A 495 2.14 7.94 10.24
C ALA A 495 1.27 8.96 10.98
N LYS A 496 1.48 10.25 10.67
CA LYS A 496 0.71 11.36 11.26
C LYS A 496 -0.72 11.44 10.73
N SER A 497 -0.95 10.86 9.56
CA SER A 497 -2.19 10.88 8.78
C SER A 497 -2.52 9.48 8.27
N LYS A 498 -3.68 9.31 7.64
CA LYS A 498 -4.21 8.02 7.17
C LYS A 498 -3.24 7.34 6.20
N LEU A 499 -3.03 6.04 6.39
CA LEU A 499 -2.35 5.21 5.40
C LEU A 499 -3.32 4.83 4.28
N LEU A 500 -2.85 4.84 3.03
CA LEU A 500 -3.68 4.65 1.84
C LEU A 500 -3.42 3.32 1.14
N SER A 501 -2.15 2.91 1.04
CA SER A 501 -1.76 1.69 0.35
C SER A 501 -0.56 1.04 1.05
N VAL A 502 -0.49 -0.29 1.01
CA VAL A 502 0.60 -1.07 1.57
C VAL A 502 0.99 -2.22 0.63
N ALA A 503 2.28 -2.52 0.58
CA ALA A 503 2.80 -3.67 -0.17
C ALA A 503 4.03 -4.27 0.53
N SER A 504 4.30 -5.55 0.26
CA SER A 504 5.55 -6.19 0.65
C SER A 504 6.59 -6.02 -0.46
N GLN A 505 7.80 -5.58 -0.12
CA GLN A 505 8.89 -5.31 -1.07
C GLN A 505 10.20 -5.91 -0.55
N GLY A 506 10.57 -7.07 -1.07
CA GLY A 506 11.72 -7.84 -0.59
C GLY A 506 11.60 -8.19 0.91
N THR A 507 12.57 -7.75 1.71
CA THR A 507 12.57 -7.92 3.18
C THR A 507 11.90 -6.77 3.93
N LYS A 508 11.14 -5.92 3.24
CA LYS A 508 10.57 -4.68 3.79
C LYS A 508 9.07 -4.60 3.54
N ILE A 509 8.41 -3.74 4.30
CA ILE A 509 7.04 -3.30 4.07
C ILE A 509 7.12 -1.86 3.60
N VAL A 510 6.45 -1.53 2.51
CA VAL A 510 6.29 -0.16 2.03
C VAL A 510 4.83 0.25 2.15
N PHE A 511 4.58 1.47 2.59
CA PHE A 511 3.24 2.04 2.65
C PHE A 511 3.24 3.53 2.32
N SER A 512 2.09 4.01 1.87
CA SER A 512 1.84 5.41 1.58
C SER A 512 0.93 6.06 2.61
N ASP A 513 1.17 7.32 2.90
CA ASP A 513 0.31 8.17 3.72
C ASP A 513 -0.45 9.22 2.88
N SER A 514 -1.41 9.89 3.51
CA SER A 514 -2.18 10.96 2.88
C SER A 514 -1.44 12.31 2.82
N GLU A 515 -0.15 12.36 3.15
CA GLU A 515 0.74 13.52 3.00
C GLU A 515 1.69 13.35 1.79
N GLY A 516 1.50 12.30 0.98
CA GLY A 516 2.36 11.96 -0.16
C GLY A 516 3.67 11.27 0.23
N GLY A 517 3.81 10.89 1.50
CA GLY A 517 4.93 10.15 2.04
C GLY A 517 4.89 8.68 1.66
N LEU A 518 6.03 8.15 1.24
CA LEU A 518 6.33 6.72 1.15
C LEU A 518 7.30 6.36 2.28
N LYS A 519 6.96 5.33 3.05
CA LYS A 519 7.77 4.87 4.19
C LYS A 519 8.02 3.37 4.05
N TRP A 520 9.30 3.00 4.16
CA TRP A 520 9.76 1.62 4.21
C TRP A 520 10.12 1.28 5.65
N VAL A 521 9.56 0.19 6.14
CA VAL A 521 9.86 -0.38 7.46
C VAL A 521 10.28 -1.83 7.30
N GLU A 522 10.99 -2.37 8.30
CA GLU A 522 11.27 -3.80 8.36
C GLU A 522 9.97 -4.59 8.60
N ARG A 523 10.05 -5.92 8.52
CA ARG A 523 8.89 -6.83 8.71
C ARG A 523 8.27 -6.81 10.11
N ASP A 524 8.86 -6.10 11.07
CA ASP A 524 8.28 -5.86 12.39
C ASP A 524 7.25 -4.70 12.40
N GLY A 525 7.05 -4.01 11.27
CA GLY A 525 6.07 -2.93 11.12
C GLY A 525 6.44 -1.60 11.82
N HIS A 526 7.65 -1.45 12.35
CA HIS A 526 8.05 -0.20 13.01
C HIS A 526 9.49 0.22 12.77
N SER A 527 10.43 -0.72 12.60
CA SER A 527 11.83 -0.39 12.38
C SER A 527 11.99 0.34 11.05
N LEU A 528 12.32 1.63 11.10
CA LEU A 528 12.40 2.47 9.90
C LEU A 528 13.60 2.06 9.03
N VAL A 529 13.34 1.89 7.75
CA VAL A 529 14.37 1.67 6.74
C VAL A 529 14.65 2.94 5.93
N ARG A 530 13.59 3.55 5.38
CA ARG A 530 13.70 4.69 4.48
C ARG A 530 12.41 5.49 4.46
N ARG A 531 12.51 6.78 4.14
CA ARG A 531 11.37 7.67 3.87
C ARG A 531 11.63 8.45 2.60
N TRP A 532 10.57 8.74 1.87
CA TRP A 532 10.58 9.59 0.68
C TRP A 532 9.22 10.26 0.52
N ASN A 533 9.12 11.35 -0.23
CA ASN A 533 7.83 12.01 -0.50
C ASN A 533 7.75 12.36 -1.98
N ILE A 534 6.62 12.03 -2.59
CA ILE A 534 6.41 12.15 -4.03
C ILE A 534 6.33 13.61 -4.52
N ASN A 535 6.02 14.55 -3.62
CA ASN A 535 5.86 15.97 -3.92
C ASN A 535 7.18 16.75 -3.91
N GLY A 536 8.32 16.06 -3.79
CA GLY A 536 9.64 16.68 -3.68
C GLY A 536 9.89 17.27 -2.30
N PHE A 537 10.86 16.72 -1.58
CA PHE A 537 11.48 17.42 -0.46
C PHE A 537 12.58 18.32 -1.02
N GLN A 538 12.24 19.56 -1.41
CA GLN A 538 13.27 20.58 -1.53
C GLN A 538 13.53 21.10 -0.11
N MET A 539 14.61 20.61 0.52
CA MET A 539 15.21 21.37 1.61
C MET A 539 15.56 22.70 0.99
N GLY A 540 14.87 23.78 1.39
CA GLY A 540 15.04 25.08 0.76
C GLY A 540 16.53 25.33 0.58
N SER A 541 16.96 25.54 -0.67
CA SER A 541 18.30 26.01 -0.98
C SER A 541 18.39 27.40 -0.38
N GLY A 542 18.70 27.46 0.92
CA GLY A 542 18.93 28.70 1.60
C GLY A 542 20.09 29.36 0.88
N SER A 543 19.80 30.39 0.10
CA SER A 543 20.79 31.40 -0.23
C SER A 543 21.51 31.74 1.09
N PRO A 544 22.86 31.73 1.12
CA PRO A 544 23.64 31.70 2.35
C PRO A 544 23.36 32.84 3.34
N ASN A 545 22.56 33.84 2.97
CA ASN A 545 22.19 34.98 3.81
C ASN A 545 20.83 34.88 4.53
N HIS A 546 20.05 33.79 4.38
CA HIS A 546 18.86 33.58 5.22
C HIS A 546 18.96 32.27 6.01
N ALA A 547 19.78 32.30 7.05
CA ALA A 547 19.70 31.33 8.12
C ALA A 547 18.32 31.47 8.82
N ILE A 548 17.73 30.33 9.17
CA ILE A 548 16.47 30.16 9.93
C ILE A 548 15.19 30.20 9.09
N ALA A 549 15.08 29.28 8.13
CA ALA A 549 13.83 28.57 7.88
C ALA A 549 14.17 27.13 7.46
N ALA A 550 14.49 26.28 8.45
CA ALA A 550 14.52 24.83 8.27
C ALA A 550 13.09 24.24 8.12
N SER A 551 12.17 24.99 7.52
CA SER A 551 10.86 24.50 7.13
C SER A 551 11.01 23.76 5.82
N ALA A 552 11.15 22.44 5.89
CA ALA A 552 10.83 21.59 4.76
C ALA A 552 9.35 21.84 4.41
N SER A 553 9.08 22.56 3.32
CA SER A 553 7.74 22.76 2.79
C SER A 553 7.50 21.76 1.67
N VAL A 554 6.47 20.94 1.82
CA VAL A 554 5.97 20.05 0.77
C VAL A 554 5.19 20.94 -0.20
N HIS A 555 5.66 21.05 -1.45
CA HIS A 555 5.07 21.96 -2.45
C HIS A 555 3.97 21.32 -3.30
N GLY A 556 3.59 20.07 -3.02
CA GLY A 556 2.57 19.34 -3.77
C GLY A 556 1.53 18.71 -2.86
N ASP A 557 0.39 18.41 -3.46
CA ASP A 557 -0.79 17.78 -2.85
C ASP A 557 -1.00 16.34 -3.32
N ALA A 558 -0.10 15.81 -4.16
CA ALA A 558 -0.24 14.45 -4.66
C ALA A 558 -0.10 13.47 -3.50
N VAL A 559 -0.95 12.44 -3.53
CA VAL A 559 -0.93 11.33 -2.58
C VAL A 559 -0.81 10.02 -3.33
N ALA A 560 -0.06 9.06 -2.81
CA ALA A 560 0.06 7.74 -3.42
C ALA A 560 -1.13 6.86 -2.98
N ARG A 561 -2.22 6.83 -3.77
CA ARG A 561 -3.44 6.07 -3.46
C ARG A 561 -3.25 4.56 -3.63
N LYS A 562 -2.42 4.14 -4.57
CA LYS A 562 -2.05 2.73 -4.79
C LYS A 562 -0.55 2.64 -5.07
N ILE A 563 0.11 1.67 -4.43
CA ILE A 563 1.50 1.33 -4.69
C ILE A 563 1.60 -0.13 -5.10
N ILE A 564 2.46 -0.42 -6.09
CA ILE A 564 2.62 -1.76 -6.65
C ILE A 564 4.11 -2.02 -6.86
N PRO A 565 4.73 -2.94 -6.11
CA PRO A 565 6.09 -3.38 -6.38
C PRO A 565 6.16 -4.00 -7.77
N LEU A 566 7.08 -3.49 -8.61
CA LEU A 566 7.35 -4.00 -9.94
C LEU A 566 8.48 -5.02 -9.84
N ASP A 567 8.12 -6.23 -9.39
CA ASP A 567 9.04 -7.37 -9.40
C ASP A 567 9.35 -7.74 -10.87
N ASP A 568 10.62 -7.97 -11.15
CA ASP A 568 11.10 -8.41 -12.46
C ASP A 568 10.78 -9.90 -12.55
N ASP A 569 9.59 -10.29 -13.02
CA ASP A 569 9.22 -11.69 -13.25
C ASP A 569 9.26 -12.06 -14.75
N SER A 570 9.47 -11.07 -15.63
CA SER A 570 9.44 -11.25 -17.09
C SER A 570 10.71 -11.90 -17.66
N ALA A 571 11.81 -11.93 -16.90
CA ALA A 571 12.94 -12.80 -17.21
C ALA A 571 12.81 -14.12 -16.45
N PRO A 572 13.08 -15.29 -17.07
CA PRO A 572 12.99 -16.60 -16.41
C PRO A 572 13.96 -16.80 -15.20
N PHE A 573 14.63 -15.74 -14.72
CA PHE A 573 15.56 -15.72 -13.59
C PHE A 573 15.50 -14.42 -12.73
N SER A 574 14.44 -13.60 -12.79
CA SER A 574 14.62 -12.16 -12.50
C SER A 574 14.25 -11.59 -11.11
N SER A 575 13.41 -12.22 -10.29
CA SER A 575 13.20 -11.77 -8.90
C SER A 575 14.21 -12.39 -7.92
N GLU A 576 14.78 -13.55 -8.27
CA GLU A 576 15.87 -14.22 -7.58
C GLU A 576 17.18 -14.06 -8.34
N SER A 577 18.04 -13.15 -7.86
CA SER A 577 19.45 -13.19 -8.21
C SER A 577 20.04 -14.54 -7.81
N GLU A 578 21.17 -14.96 -8.38
CA GLU A 578 21.94 -16.11 -7.89
C GLU A 578 22.20 -16.03 -6.37
N ARG A 579 22.18 -14.82 -5.81
CA ARG A 579 22.37 -14.50 -4.38
C ARG A 579 21.08 -14.53 -3.53
N GLY A 580 19.91 -14.59 -4.15
CA GLY A 580 18.60 -14.55 -3.50
C GLY A 580 17.69 -13.43 -4.01
N ARG A 581 16.58 -13.21 -3.31
CA ARG A 581 15.57 -12.21 -3.66
C ARG A 581 16.16 -10.80 -3.64
N ARG A 582 15.90 -10.03 -4.69
CA ARG A 582 16.34 -8.64 -4.79
C ARG A 582 15.53 -7.72 -3.86
N GLY A 583 16.19 -6.66 -3.39
CA GLY A 583 15.60 -5.65 -2.51
C GLY A 583 15.26 -4.33 -3.18
N ASP A 584 15.71 -4.13 -4.43
CA ASP A 584 15.71 -2.86 -5.19
C ASP A 584 14.67 -2.80 -6.32
N ALA A 585 13.59 -3.60 -6.21
CA ALA A 585 12.47 -3.54 -7.15
C ALA A 585 11.90 -2.11 -7.24
N ASP A 586 11.53 -1.68 -8.44
CA ASP A 586 10.88 -0.38 -8.62
C ASP A 586 9.48 -0.39 -8.02
N LEU A 587 8.95 0.78 -7.70
CA LEU A 587 7.63 0.92 -7.11
C LEU A 587 6.74 1.79 -7.99
N LEU A 588 5.71 1.21 -8.57
CA LEU A 588 4.69 1.97 -9.26
C LEU A 588 3.80 2.69 -8.25
N VAL A 589 3.52 3.95 -8.51
CA VAL A 589 2.67 4.83 -7.71
C VAL A 589 1.55 5.36 -8.59
N TRP A 590 0.31 5.21 -8.13
CA TRP A 590 -0.85 5.87 -8.74
C TRP A 590 -1.45 6.87 -7.76
N THR A 591 -1.69 8.09 -8.24
CA THR A 591 -2.16 9.21 -7.40
C THR A 591 -3.67 9.38 -7.38
N GLY A 592 -4.39 8.69 -8.27
CA GLY A 592 -5.78 9.01 -8.60
C GLY A 592 -5.95 9.71 -9.94
N GLU A 593 -4.86 10.24 -10.49
CA GLU A 593 -4.85 11.05 -11.72
C GLU A 593 -3.69 10.67 -12.64
N LYS A 594 -2.52 10.36 -12.07
CA LYS A 594 -1.32 10.01 -12.82
C LYS A 594 -0.64 8.79 -12.21
N ILE A 595 0.18 8.15 -13.04
CA ILE A 595 1.05 7.05 -12.63
C ILE A 595 2.52 7.44 -12.79
N GLY A 596 3.34 6.96 -11.88
CA GLY A 596 4.79 7.14 -11.92
C GLY A 596 5.50 5.91 -11.38
N VAL A 597 6.77 5.77 -11.72
CA VAL A 597 7.66 4.72 -11.21
C VAL A 597 8.71 5.36 -10.33
N VAL A 598 8.74 4.96 -9.06
CA VAL A 598 9.79 5.31 -8.11
C VAL A 598 10.90 4.28 -8.23
N THR A 599 12.10 4.74 -8.59
CA THR A 599 13.26 3.87 -8.82
C THR A 599 14.47 4.29 -7.99
N SER A 600 15.32 3.31 -7.69
CA SER A 600 16.65 3.51 -7.08
C SER A 600 17.79 3.42 -8.11
N ASP A 601 17.45 3.16 -9.38
CA ASP A 601 18.42 3.16 -10.46
C ASP A 601 18.91 4.58 -10.76
N ALA A 602 20.21 4.69 -11.04
CA ALA A 602 20.79 5.95 -11.43
C ALA A 602 20.21 6.39 -12.77
N GLN A 603 19.64 7.60 -12.81
CA GLN A 603 19.22 8.24 -14.05
C GLN A 603 20.45 8.77 -14.78
N PHE A 604 21.21 7.89 -15.43
CA PHE A 604 22.14 8.35 -16.46
C PHE A 604 21.30 8.66 -17.69
N MET A 605 21.12 9.95 -17.98
CA MET A 605 20.64 10.35 -19.30
C MET A 605 21.68 9.90 -20.33
N ASP A 606 21.23 9.24 -21.39
CA ASP A 606 22.08 8.98 -22.55
C ASP A 606 22.64 10.33 -23.03
N HIS A 607 23.93 10.44 -23.32
CA HIS A 607 24.53 11.70 -23.79
C HIS A 607 23.81 12.21 -25.04
N GLU A 608 23.35 11.31 -25.92
CA GLU A 608 22.62 11.70 -27.13
C GLU A 608 21.19 12.20 -26.80
N GLU A 609 20.52 11.60 -25.82
CA GLU A 609 19.22 12.09 -25.31
C GLU A 609 19.39 13.42 -24.57
N MET A 610 20.44 13.57 -23.76
CA MET A 610 20.81 14.82 -23.09
C MET A 610 21.12 15.92 -24.09
N VAL A 611 21.85 15.65 -25.17
CA VAL A 611 22.11 16.65 -26.21
C VAL A 611 20.81 17.05 -26.90
N ARG A 612 19.94 16.09 -27.24
CA ARG A 612 18.61 16.39 -27.84
C ARG A 612 17.69 17.16 -26.88
N GLU A 613 17.71 16.82 -25.60
CA GLU A 613 16.90 17.48 -24.56
C GLU A 613 17.46 18.86 -24.27
N ILE A 614 18.78 19.08 -24.23
CA ILE A 614 19.36 20.42 -24.12
C ILE A 614 19.03 21.26 -25.36
N GLU A 615 19.17 20.70 -26.57
CA GLU A 615 18.85 21.41 -27.82
C GLU A 615 17.35 21.73 -27.92
N GLY A 616 16.49 20.80 -27.52
CA GLY A 616 15.03 20.98 -27.44
C GLY A 616 14.60 21.94 -26.32
N ASP A 617 15.23 21.84 -25.15
CA ASP A 617 15.00 22.67 -23.97
C ASP A 617 15.36 24.12 -24.24
N VAL A 618 16.34 24.45 -25.10
CA VAL A 618 16.60 25.86 -25.43
C VAL A 618 15.39 26.49 -26.14
N GLU A 619 14.76 25.75 -27.05
CA GLU A 619 13.58 26.25 -27.77
C GLU A 619 12.34 26.20 -26.86
N GLU A 620 12.14 25.10 -26.11
CA GLU A 620 11.04 24.99 -25.14
C GLU A 620 11.18 25.97 -23.97
N LEU A 621 12.38 26.28 -23.47
CA LEU A 621 12.60 27.34 -22.47
C LEU A 621 12.22 28.68 -23.04
N ARG A 622 12.60 29.00 -24.29
CA ARG A 622 12.22 30.26 -24.92
C ARG A 622 10.71 30.37 -25.05
N GLU A 623 10.06 29.31 -25.51
CA GLU A 623 8.60 29.26 -25.58
C GLU A 623 7.95 29.31 -24.18
N LYS A 624 8.56 28.69 -23.17
CA LYS A 624 8.07 28.68 -21.79
C LYS A 624 8.24 30.04 -21.13
N GLU A 625 9.38 30.69 -21.26
CA GLU A 625 9.62 32.05 -20.80
C GLU A 625 8.64 33.02 -21.49
N GLU A 626 8.39 32.85 -22.79
CA GLU A 626 7.41 33.66 -23.50
C GLU A 626 5.97 33.38 -23.01
N ARG A 627 5.62 32.12 -22.74
CA ARG A 627 4.33 31.72 -22.15
C ARG A 627 4.16 32.23 -20.73
N GLU A 628 5.16 32.11 -19.87
CA GLU A 628 5.13 32.62 -18.49
C GLU A 628 5.00 34.15 -18.49
N ARG A 629 5.76 34.85 -19.34
CA ARG A 629 5.61 36.29 -19.52
C ARG A 629 4.19 36.66 -19.98
N LYS A 630 3.61 35.94 -20.94
CA LYS A 630 2.23 36.16 -21.38
C LYS A 630 1.21 35.85 -20.27
N GLN A 631 1.43 34.81 -19.46
CA GLN A 631 0.60 34.48 -18.31
C GLN A 631 0.68 35.55 -17.21
N GLU A 632 1.86 36.09 -16.93
CA GLU A 632 2.05 37.20 -16.00
C GLU A 632 1.37 38.48 -16.50
N GLU A 633 1.50 38.80 -17.78
CA GLU A 633 0.79 39.92 -18.41
C GLU A 633 -0.73 39.71 -18.32
N TYR A 634 -1.23 38.50 -18.62
CA TYR A 634 -2.64 38.15 -18.50
C TYR A 634 -3.14 38.24 -17.05
N SER A 635 -2.37 37.74 -16.08
CA SER A 635 -2.63 37.82 -14.65
C SER A 635 -2.73 39.28 -14.16
N LYS A 636 -1.80 40.14 -14.59
CA LYS A 636 -1.82 41.58 -14.28
C LYS A 636 -3.05 42.26 -14.88
N ILE A 637 -3.39 41.95 -16.13
CA ILE A 637 -4.57 42.49 -16.81
C ILE A 637 -5.85 42.04 -16.11
N MET A 638 -5.95 40.74 -15.77
CA MET A 638 -7.09 40.17 -15.05
C MET A 638 -7.25 40.78 -13.66
N ARG A 639 -6.16 40.95 -12.91
CA ARG A 639 -6.19 41.64 -11.62
C ARG A 639 -6.72 43.07 -11.77
N HIS A 640 -6.21 43.83 -12.73
CA HIS A 640 -6.71 45.19 -12.98
C HIS A 640 -8.17 45.23 -13.44
N ALA A 641 -8.62 44.25 -14.24
CA ALA A 641 -10.01 44.15 -14.65
C ALA A 641 -10.95 43.83 -13.48
N LEU A 642 -10.53 42.90 -12.60
CA LEU A 642 -11.28 42.53 -11.39
C LEU A 642 -11.29 43.66 -10.36
N GLU A 643 -10.18 44.38 -10.18
CA GLU A 643 -10.12 45.59 -9.35
C GLU A 643 -11.11 46.65 -9.85
N ARG A 644 -11.15 46.92 -11.16
CA ARG A 644 -12.17 47.84 -11.72
C ARG A 644 -13.59 47.36 -11.45
N GLN A 645 -13.89 46.07 -11.62
CA GLN A 645 -15.23 45.54 -11.31
C GLN A 645 -15.58 45.65 -9.82
N ALA A 646 -14.60 45.44 -8.94
CA ALA A 646 -14.79 45.59 -7.50
C ALA A 646 -15.03 47.07 -7.13
N ASP A 647 -14.28 47.99 -7.73
CA ASP A 647 -14.43 49.43 -7.55
C ASP A 647 -15.76 49.94 -8.11
N GLU A 648 -16.18 49.48 -9.29
CA GLU A 648 -17.49 49.77 -9.86
C GLU A 648 -18.63 49.26 -8.97
N ARG A 649 -18.51 48.06 -8.40
CA ARG A 649 -19.50 47.55 -7.44
C ARG A 649 -19.54 48.38 -6.16
N ARG A 650 -18.38 48.82 -5.66
CA ARG A 650 -18.28 49.74 -4.50
C ARG A 650 -18.88 51.12 -4.82
N TRP A 651 -18.65 51.63 -6.02
CA TRP A 651 -19.23 52.88 -6.48
C TRP A 651 -20.76 52.77 -6.64
N MET A 652 -21.26 51.69 -7.23
CA MET A 652 -22.70 51.42 -7.34
C MET A 652 -23.38 51.20 -5.99
N SER A 653 -22.70 50.62 -5.00
CA SER A 653 -23.29 50.46 -3.66
C SER A 653 -23.49 51.80 -2.95
N GLN A 654 -22.66 52.82 -3.23
CA GLN A 654 -22.84 54.17 -2.71
C GLN A 654 -24.10 54.87 -3.24
N PHE A 655 -24.53 54.57 -4.48
CA PHE A 655 -25.79 55.12 -5.02
C PHE A 655 -27.05 54.43 -4.50
N ARG A 656 -26.94 53.21 -3.95
CA ARG A 656 -28.10 52.49 -3.41
C ARG A 656 -28.54 52.97 -2.02
N LEU A 657 -27.80 53.89 -1.39
CA LEU A 657 -28.11 54.40 -0.05
C LEU A 657 -28.55 55.86 -0.03
N LYS A 658 -29.49 56.24 -0.91
CA LYS A 658 -30.34 57.44 -0.72
C LYS A 658 -31.76 57.19 -1.25
N ARG A 659 -32.46 56.20 -0.70
CA ARG A 659 -33.92 56.35 -0.55
C ARG A 659 -34.15 57.01 0.80
N ARG A 660 -34.28 58.33 0.75
CA ARG A 660 -34.74 59.19 1.85
C ARG A 660 -36.05 58.63 2.38
N ASP A 661 -36.08 58.42 3.69
CA ASP A 661 -37.29 58.30 4.48
C ASP A 661 -38.15 59.54 4.23
N TYR A 662 -39.30 59.36 3.59
CA TYR A 662 -40.42 60.29 3.70
C TYR A 662 -41.47 59.58 4.54
N PHE A 663 -41.53 60.00 5.80
CA PHE A 663 -42.69 59.81 6.67
C PHE A 663 -43.88 60.60 6.12
#